data_AF-A0A9X0A4A3-F1
#
_entry.id   AF-A0A9X0A4A3-F1
#
_cell.length_a   1.000
_cell.length_b   1.000
_cell.length_c   1.000
_cell.angle_alpha   90.00
_cell.angle_beta   90.00
_cell.angle_gamma   90.00
#
_symmetry.space_group_name_H-M   'P 1'
#
loop_
_entity.id
_entity.type
_entity.pdbx_description
1 polymer ?
#
loop_
_entity_poly.entity_id
_entity_poly.type
_entity_poly.pdbx_seq_one_letter_code
_entity_poly.pdbx_strand_id
1 'polypeptide(L)'
;MDDIVNTYLPEAFAFIYVINSANAGGIQRDRLEKLLEHARKVSLEQQREFSPTRALFVCNKWDQVPSDEAEEVKNYIIKKLTLCWPSVDPVSQIICMSSTNASIAQALGIITEEFAALVKGIKSMVLKSIEASLQIQWRWLYYLLSRMAYLTKAFIRNSSKDRKRVTERMMLITERLLIIEKQQSSVNKELQEYLESKTDNAVSALAKYLKSSDVVKRFTSWTLDDVPNAEESGESWAVTKNYIQKALIKRLRYEIARWEEENHVFADCRTSLIQYFQQRFNFAEGQLRILESSVIADNAASPAGGPLVLGNFNVAERVVIGVTSPIWVPVGLVSLIVSAPVIGMMTFLKKQQDWSQKREYKKAKCGFMAKASKEYLSEAAEKQHLRSYVVEHLEESQVCLRQVVARIPELIEAEKMLCQQLRGEIRVHKEIEDFYEPLCEMSLRRRDSMAMFGIKKVGIVDISCDDLEWKDDGSSLLGTGAFASVYEGRLKLREGKQPVALKVWKDELNDSNASSFLAETETLRKLNYPFIVKFYGAALLKEGDQVRGILVMELCKENLRRHIFLNPENIPGVSTNAATKTNAIRWARNIANALEFIHERGIVHRGLRLENILLSPEDVVKVADVGVARFAVVHAYVAPEVIRFSIYDSKVDIYSFGIMMWEMWYGKRALLEIGGDLNTILHKVAEGTRPSHVEDRRKPPIGWQHLMQRCWMEKQKNDQLLKCVTSS
;
A
#
# COMPACT_ATOMS: atom_id res chain seq x y z
N MET A 1 6.06 -3.77 38.44
CA MET A 1 6.07 -2.53 37.62
C MET A 1 6.04 -2.89 36.14
N ASP A 2 6.88 -3.81 35.67
CA ASP A 2 6.90 -4.23 34.26
C ASP A 2 5.58 -4.88 33.81
N ASP A 3 4.89 -5.68 34.64
CA ASP A 3 3.57 -6.28 34.27
C ASP A 3 2.46 -5.23 34.10
N ILE A 4 2.49 -4.17 34.90
CA ILE A 4 1.54 -3.05 34.79
C ILE A 4 1.79 -2.31 33.47
N VAL A 5 3.05 -1.96 33.19
CA VAL A 5 3.40 -1.26 31.94
C VAL A 5 3.09 -2.12 30.71
N ASN A 6 3.36 -3.42 30.77
CA ASN A 6 3.04 -4.38 29.72
C ASN A 6 1.52 -4.46 29.43
N THR A 7 0.68 -4.30 30.45
CA THR A 7 -0.78 -4.28 30.30
C THR A 7 -1.29 -2.97 29.67
N TYR A 8 -0.72 -1.82 30.03
CA TYR A 8 -1.20 -0.51 29.59
C TYR A 8 -0.56 -0.01 28.29
N LEU A 9 0.67 -0.40 27.98
CA LEU A 9 1.40 0.12 26.82
C LEU A 9 0.65 -0.07 25.49
N PRO A 10 -0.02 -1.21 25.22
CA PRO A 10 -0.81 -1.39 24.00
C PRO A 10 -2.03 -0.46 23.91
N GLU A 11 -2.50 0.07 25.03
CA GLU A 11 -3.61 1.03 25.12
C GLU A 11 -3.14 2.48 25.27
N ALA A 12 -1.82 2.69 25.38
CA ALA A 12 -1.26 3.99 25.67
C ALA A 12 -1.46 4.94 24.48
N PHE A 13 -2.02 6.11 24.77
CA PHE A 13 -2.16 7.19 23.81
C PHE A 13 -0.79 7.73 23.34
N ALA A 14 0.18 7.80 24.25
CA ALA A 14 1.56 8.16 23.96
C ALA A 14 2.50 7.54 24.99
N PHE A 15 3.77 7.38 24.63
CA PHE A 15 4.79 6.74 25.45
C PHE A 15 6.02 7.63 25.59
N ILE A 16 6.45 7.91 26.81
CA ILE A 16 7.71 8.61 27.08
C ILE A 16 8.63 7.66 27.82
N TYR A 17 9.82 7.44 27.27
CA TYR A 17 10.85 6.61 27.87
C TYR A 17 12.04 7.47 28.31
N VAL A 18 12.33 7.47 29.61
CA VAL A 18 13.43 8.26 30.18
C VAL A 18 14.69 7.40 30.30
N ILE A 19 15.77 7.84 29.66
CA ILE A 19 17.08 7.19 29.61
C ILE A 19 18.02 7.92 30.56
N ASN A 20 18.72 7.17 31.42
CA ASN A 20 19.76 7.74 32.27
C ASN A 20 21.09 7.80 31.51
N SER A 21 21.45 8.99 31.03
CA SER A 21 22.61 9.18 30.14
C SER A 21 23.96 9.08 30.88
N ALA A 22 23.97 9.40 32.17
CA ALA A 22 25.17 9.42 33.03
C ALA A 22 25.85 8.05 33.19
N ASN A 23 25.13 6.95 32.91
CA ASN A 23 25.66 5.58 32.97
C ASN A 23 25.97 5.04 31.55
N ALA A 24 26.80 5.74 30.79
CA ALA A 24 27.16 5.40 29.40
C ALA A 24 25.93 5.21 28.47
N GLY A 25 24.93 6.08 28.59
CA GLY A 25 23.68 5.97 27.84
C GLY A 25 22.81 4.79 28.30
N GLY A 26 22.65 4.63 29.61
CA GLY A 26 22.08 3.50 30.37
C GLY A 26 20.68 3.04 29.98
N ILE A 27 20.52 2.58 28.75
CA ILE A 27 19.43 1.73 28.31
C ILE A 27 19.71 0.34 28.87
N GLN A 28 18.96 -0.08 29.90
CA GLN A 28 18.90 -1.48 30.29
C GLN A 28 18.24 -2.24 29.14
N ARG A 29 19.10 -2.76 28.26
CA ARG A 29 18.74 -3.36 26.98
C ARG A 29 17.64 -4.40 27.14
N ASP A 30 17.79 -5.30 28.11
CA ASP A 30 16.80 -6.34 28.42
C ASP A 30 15.43 -5.80 28.84
N ARG A 31 15.35 -4.61 29.44
CA ARG A 31 14.10 -4.05 29.96
C ARG A 31 13.31 -3.32 28.87
N LEU A 32 13.96 -2.47 28.09
CA LEU A 32 13.32 -1.82 26.94
C LEU A 32 12.97 -2.85 25.87
N GLU A 33 13.88 -3.79 25.54
CA GLU A 33 13.62 -4.84 24.55
C GLU A 33 12.40 -5.70 24.95
N LYS A 34 12.31 -6.18 26.20
CA LYS A 34 11.16 -6.97 26.66
C LYS A 34 9.83 -6.21 26.61
N LEU A 35 9.87 -4.93 26.97
CA LEU A 35 8.69 -4.07 27.04
C LEU A 35 8.17 -3.75 25.63
N LEU A 36 9.08 -3.51 24.68
CA LEU A 36 8.76 -3.37 23.27
C LEU A 36 8.28 -4.68 22.63
N GLU A 37 8.89 -5.82 22.97
CA GLU A 37 8.48 -7.14 22.50
C GLU A 37 7.07 -7.51 22.99
N HIS A 38 6.73 -7.19 24.24
CA HIS A 38 5.40 -7.42 24.78
C HIS A 38 4.35 -6.53 24.13
N ALA A 39 4.62 -5.22 23.99
CA ALA A 39 3.72 -4.31 23.31
C ALA A 39 3.43 -4.76 21.87
N ARG A 40 4.47 -5.24 21.17
CA ARG A 40 4.36 -5.81 19.83
C ARG A 40 3.44 -7.03 19.78
N LYS A 41 3.61 -8.00 20.68
CA LYS A 41 2.75 -9.20 20.73
C LYS A 41 1.28 -8.86 20.98
N VAL A 42 1.01 -7.98 21.95
CA VAL A 42 -0.37 -7.56 22.24
C VAL A 42 -0.97 -6.76 21.07
N SER A 43 -0.19 -5.89 20.44
CA SER A 43 -0.60 -5.16 19.22
C SER A 43 -1.00 -6.09 18.08
N LEU A 44 -0.26 -7.20 17.89
CA LEU A 44 -0.51 -8.20 16.85
C LEU A 44 -1.75 -9.06 17.14
N GLU A 45 -1.97 -9.44 18.39
CA GLU A 45 -3.11 -10.29 18.79
C GLU A 45 -4.43 -9.51 18.86
N GLN A 46 -4.39 -8.25 19.31
CA GLN A 46 -5.59 -7.42 19.53
C GLN A 46 -5.91 -6.44 18.40
N GLN A 47 -5.15 -6.47 17.28
CA GLN A 47 -5.29 -5.54 16.15
C GLN A 47 -5.19 -4.05 16.54
N ARG A 48 -4.36 -3.74 17.54
CA ARG A 48 -4.14 -2.36 18.03
C ARG A 48 -2.72 -1.93 17.70
N GLU A 49 -2.52 -0.98 16.80
CA GLU A 49 -1.15 -0.48 16.54
C GLU A 49 -0.76 0.64 17.52
N PHE A 50 0.31 0.40 18.26
CA PHE A 50 1.09 1.48 18.86
C PHE A 50 2.10 1.98 17.82
N SER A 51 1.81 3.10 17.17
CA SER A 51 2.71 3.67 16.17
C SER A 51 4.04 4.14 16.82
N PRO A 52 5.19 3.89 16.18
CA PRO A 52 6.51 4.42 16.57
C PRO A 52 6.54 5.92 16.82
N THR A 53 5.73 6.66 16.07
CA THR A 53 5.66 8.12 16.14
C THR A 53 4.99 8.64 17.41
N ARG A 54 4.39 7.74 18.21
CA ARG A 54 3.77 8.02 19.52
C ARG A 54 4.74 7.85 20.69
N ALA A 55 6.01 7.60 20.41
CA ALA A 55 7.06 7.46 21.41
C ALA A 55 8.00 8.68 21.45
N LEU A 56 8.43 9.06 22.65
CA LEU A 56 9.46 10.06 22.88
C LEU A 56 10.52 9.50 23.84
N PHE A 57 11.78 9.63 23.49
CA PHE A 57 12.91 9.16 24.28
C PHE A 57 13.66 10.36 24.87
N VAL A 58 13.70 10.44 26.20
CA VAL A 58 14.31 11.56 26.92
C VAL A 58 15.60 11.11 27.59
N CYS A 59 16.73 11.53 27.05
CA CYS A 59 18.06 11.28 27.60
C CYS A 59 18.32 12.30 28.73
N ASN A 60 17.99 11.90 29.97
CA ASN A 60 18.13 12.74 31.15
C ASN A 60 19.55 12.69 31.74
N LYS A 61 19.86 13.60 32.67
CA LYS A 61 21.18 13.79 33.30
C LYS A 61 22.29 14.08 32.29
N TRP A 62 21.96 14.80 31.23
CA TRP A 62 22.92 15.14 30.19
C TRP A 62 24.06 16.03 30.72
N ASP A 63 23.82 16.78 31.79
CA ASP A 63 24.82 17.56 32.55
C ASP A 63 25.94 16.72 33.16
N GLN A 64 25.73 15.41 33.34
CA GLN A 64 26.69 14.48 33.94
C GLN A 64 27.49 13.72 32.88
N VAL A 65 27.21 13.93 31.59
CA VAL A 65 27.96 13.34 30.50
C VAL A 65 29.16 14.25 30.20
N PRO A 66 30.41 13.73 30.19
CA PRO A 66 31.58 14.52 29.81
C PRO A 66 31.38 15.16 28.43
N SER A 67 31.76 16.43 28.28
CA SER A 67 31.49 17.20 27.06
C SER A 67 32.22 16.66 25.83
N ASP A 68 33.38 16.04 26.03
CA ASP A 68 34.18 15.34 25.05
C ASP A 68 33.58 13.99 24.60
N GLU A 69 32.77 13.36 25.44
CA GLU A 69 32.10 12.07 25.16
C GLU A 69 30.63 12.22 24.70
N ALA A 70 30.06 13.43 24.81
CA ALA A 70 28.62 13.66 24.62
C ALA A 70 28.10 13.22 23.25
N GLU A 71 28.86 13.46 22.17
CA GLU A 71 28.47 13.08 20.81
C GLU A 71 28.57 11.55 20.61
N GLU A 72 29.56 10.89 21.21
CA GLU A 72 29.67 9.43 21.18
C GLU A 72 28.51 8.76 21.93
N VAL A 73 28.17 9.27 23.12
CA VAL A 73 27.03 8.78 23.92
C VAL A 73 25.72 8.97 23.17
N LYS A 74 25.53 10.12 22.50
CA LYS A 74 24.34 10.39 21.70
C LYS A 74 24.23 9.43 20.51
N ASN A 75 25.30 9.27 19.74
CA ASN A 75 25.32 8.35 18.60
C ASN A 75 25.13 6.89 19.04
N TYR A 76 25.65 6.52 20.21
CA TYR A 76 25.41 5.21 20.81
C TYR A 76 23.94 4.99 21.18
N ILE A 77 23.29 5.98 21.79
CA ILE A 77 21.86 5.94 22.12
C ILE A 77 21.01 5.85 20.85
N ILE A 78 21.28 6.70 19.86
CA ILE A 78 20.59 6.68 18.56
C ILE A 78 20.73 5.29 17.94
N LYS A 79 21.96 4.79 17.80
CA LYS A 79 22.21 3.46 17.23
C LYS A 79 21.46 2.37 17.99
N LYS A 80 21.46 2.41 19.32
CA LYS A 80 20.71 1.44 20.14
C LYS A 80 19.20 1.56 19.94
N LEU A 81 18.65 2.77 19.97
CA LEU A 81 17.22 2.99 19.79
C LEU A 81 16.77 2.65 18.38
N THR A 82 17.57 2.94 17.35
CA THR A 82 17.29 2.56 15.96
C THR A 82 17.44 1.05 15.76
N LEU A 83 18.35 0.37 16.46
CA LEU A 83 18.37 -1.10 16.50
C LEU A 83 17.13 -1.68 17.19
N CYS A 84 16.67 -1.03 18.26
CA CYS A 84 15.47 -1.42 19.00
C CYS A 84 14.17 -0.97 18.32
N TRP A 85 14.24 0.00 17.42
CA TRP A 85 13.10 0.63 16.79
C TRP A 85 13.54 1.39 15.52
N PRO A 86 13.74 0.68 14.39
CA PRO A 86 14.24 1.24 13.12
C PRO A 86 13.52 2.48 12.57
N SER A 87 12.23 2.64 12.85
CA SER A 87 11.43 3.79 12.41
C SER A 87 11.46 5.00 13.35
N VAL A 88 12.29 4.98 14.40
CA VAL A 88 12.49 6.15 15.26
C VAL A 88 13.23 7.22 14.47
N ASP A 89 12.63 8.41 14.41
CA ASP A 89 13.29 9.61 13.90
C ASP A 89 14.19 10.20 15.01
N PRO A 90 15.52 10.10 14.89
CA PRO A 90 16.43 10.55 15.93
C PRO A 90 16.33 12.05 16.20
N VAL A 91 15.90 12.85 15.21
CA VAL A 91 15.87 14.31 15.31
C VAL A 91 14.66 14.77 16.11
N SER A 92 13.49 14.18 15.87
CA SER A 92 12.25 14.64 16.51
C SER A 92 11.84 13.84 17.75
N GLN A 93 12.37 12.62 17.94
CA GLN A 93 11.92 11.72 19.01
C GLN A 93 12.95 11.47 20.11
N ILE A 94 14.21 11.90 19.95
CA ILE A 94 15.26 11.72 20.96
C ILE A 94 15.71 13.09 21.47
N ILE A 95 15.49 13.36 22.75
CA ILE A 95 15.74 14.66 23.36
C ILE A 95 16.72 14.49 24.51
N CYS A 96 17.86 15.17 24.43
CA CYS A 96 18.89 15.16 25.46
C CYS A 96 18.72 16.39 26.34
N MET A 97 18.60 16.20 27.66
CA MET A 97 18.41 17.32 28.59
C MET A 97 18.93 17.03 30.00
N SER A 98 19.12 18.09 30.78
CA SER A 98 19.34 18.01 32.23
C SER A 98 18.12 18.53 32.96
N SER A 99 17.46 17.66 33.75
CA SER A 99 16.39 18.11 34.65
C SER A 99 16.90 19.11 35.69
N THR A 100 18.14 18.96 36.15
CA THR A 100 18.76 19.84 37.14
C THR A 100 18.93 21.26 36.59
N ASN A 101 19.57 21.38 35.42
CA ASN A 101 19.78 22.69 34.80
C ASN A 101 18.46 23.33 34.39
N ALA A 102 17.50 22.54 33.89
CA ALA A 102 16.16 23.03 33.57
C ALA A 102 15.44 23.58 34.81
N SER A 103 15.50 22.90 35.95
CA SER A 103 14.90 23.37 37.21
C SER A 103 15.57 24.64 37.75
N ILE A 104 16.91 24.73 37.68
CA ILE A 104 17.66 25.93 38.10
C ILE A 104 17.30 27.12 37.19
N ALA A 105 17.33 26.92 35.87
CA ALA A 105 16.97 27.95 34.90
C ALA A 105 15.53 28.43 35.11
N GLN A 106 14.59 27.51 35.33
CA GLN A 106 13.19 27.84 35.57
C GLN A 106 13.00 28.70 36.84
N ALA A 107 13.73 28.41 37.92
CA ALA A 107 13.71 29.21 39.14
C ALA A 107 14.22 30.65 38.92
N LEU A 108 15.04 30.86 37.88
CA LEU A 108 15.53 32.17 37.44
C LEU A 108 14.66 32.80 36.34
N GLY A 109 13.52 32.20 35.99
CA GLY A 109 12.63 32.68 34.93
C GLY A 109 13.13 32.39 33.50
N ILE A 110 14.13 31.52 33.34
CA ILE A 110 14.76 31.18 32.07
C ILE A 110 14.26 29.79 31.62
N ILE A 111 13.88 29.66 30.35
CA ILE A 111 13.56 28.38 29.72
C ILE A 111 14.77 27.93 28.92
N THR A 112 15.35 26.77 29.25
CA THR A 112 16.48 26.23 28.47
C THR A 112 16.02 25.72 27.11
N GLU A 113 16.90 25.74 26.11
CA GLU A 113 16.60 25.25 24.76
C GLU A 113 16.19 23.78 24.77
N GLU A 114 16.81 22.96 25.61
CA GLU A 114 16.52 21.53 25.72
C GLU A 114 15.14 21.27 26.35
N PHE A 115 14.75 22.07 27.35
CA PHE A 115 13.40 21.98 27.92
C PHE A 115 12.35 22.44 26.91
N ALA A 116 12.61 23.52 26.16
CA ALA A 116 11.73 23.95 25.08
C ALA A 116 11.61 22.87 23.99
N ALA A 117 12.71 22.20 23.64
CA ALA A 117 12.70 21.07 22.73
C ALA A 117 11.87 19.90 23.27
N LEU A 118 11.98 19.55 24.56
CA LEU A 118 11.14 18.53 25.21
C LEU A 118 9.65 18.87 25.07
N VAL A 119 9.26 20.08 25.44
CA VAL A 119 7.86 20.52 25.37
C VAL A 119 7.35 20.48 23.91
N LYS A 120 8.18 20.91 22.95
CA LYS A 120 7.86 20.82 21.52
C LYS A 120 7.70 19.37 21.06
N GLY A 121 8.57 18.47 21.51
CA GLY A 121 8.52 17.03 21.24
C GLY A 121 7.24 16.39 21.81
N ILE A 122 6.89 16.67 23.07
CA ILE A 122 5.65 16.21 23.69
C ILE A 122 4.43 16.72 22.92
N LYS A 123 4.40 18.01 22.58
CA LYS A 123 3.31 18.60 21.79
C LYS A 123 3.18 17.90 20.43
N SER A 124 4.28 17.67 19.73
CA SER A 124 4.29 16.99 18.43
C SER A 124 3.82 15.54 18.54
N MET A 125 4.32 14.78 19.53
CA MET A 125 3.94 13.39 19.78
C MET A 125 2.44 13.26 20.08
N VAL A 126 1.90 14.11 20.97
CA VAL A 126 0.47 14.14 21.28
C VAL A 126 -0.35 14.42 20.03
N LEU A 127 0.03 15.42 19.22
CA LEU A 127 -0.68 15.72 17.97
C LEU A 127 -0.67 14.54 17.00
N LYS A 128 0.49 13.91 16.77
CA LYS A 128 0.60 12.71 15.92
C LYS A 128 -0.25 11.54 16.45
N SER A 129 -0.32 11.36 17.78
CA SER A 129 -1.20 10.37 18.40
C SER A 129 -2.67 10.65 18.15
N ILE A 130 -3.11 11.92 18.27
CA ILE A 130 -4.48 12.34 17.93
C ILE A 130 -4.76 12.06 16.46
N GLU A 131 -3.89 12.52 15.56
CA GLU A 131 -4.05 12.35 14.10
C GLU A 131 -4.21 10.89 13.72
N ALA A 132 -3.32 10.01 14.18
CA ALA A 132 -3.38 8.59 13.88
C ALA A 132 -4.66 7.93 14.44
N SER A 133 -5.07 8.31 15.67
CA SER A 133 -6.30 7.78 16.28
C SER A 133 -7.54 8.26 15.52
N LEU A 134 -7.57 9.55 15.17
CA LEU A 134 -8.64 10.18 14.42
C LEU A 134 -8.76 9.55 13.03
N GLN A 135 -7.63 9.27 12.36
CA GLN A 135 -7.60 8.62 11.05
C GLN A 135 -8.21 7.22 11.09
N ILE A 136 -7.89 6.41 12.11
CA ILE A 136 -8.47 5.06 12.27
C ILE A 136 -9.99 5.14 12.45
N GLN A 137 -10.45 5.97 13.39
CA GLN A 137 -11.88 6.12 13.68
C GLN A 137 -12.65 6.68 12.48
N TRP A 138 -12.07 7.68 11.82
CA TRP A 138 -12.62 8.29 10.61
C TRP A 138 -12.78 7.26 9.49
N ARG A 139 -11.74 6.45 9.20
CA ARG A 139 -11.80 5.41 8.17
C ARG A 139 -12.89 4.39 8.44
N TRP A 140 -13.01 3.93 9.68
CA TRP A 140 -14.03 2.96 10.08
C TRP A 140 -15.45 3.53 9.94
N LEU A 141 -15.70 4.75 10.46
CA LEU A 141 -16.99 5.41 10.35
C LEU A 141 -17.37 5.68 8.89
N TYR A 142 -16.42 6.16 8.09
CA TYR A 142 -16.62 6.42 6.67
C TYR A 142 -16.95 5.13 5.90
N TYR A 143 -16.25 4.04 6.19
CA TYR A 143 -16.54 2.72 5.62
C TYR A 143 -17.94 2.24 5.99
N LEU A 144 -18.31 2.30 7.28
CA LEU A 144 -19.62 1.88 7.77
C LEU A 144 -20.75 2.64 7.06
N LEU A 145 -20.66 3.96 7.00
CA LEU A 145 -21.66 4.81 6.33
C LEU A 145 -21.76 4.49 4.83
N SER A 146 -20.62 4.22 4.19
CA SER A 146 -20.57 3.83 2.78
C SER A 146 -21.25 2.48 2.54
N ARG A 147 -21.04 1.50 3.43
CA ARG A 147 -21.72 0.20 3.39
C ARG A 147 -23.21 0.30 3.65
N MET A 148 -23.64 1.13 4.59
CA MET A 148 -25.05 1.39 4.84
C MET A 148 -25.73 1.98 3.60
N ALA A 149 -25.14 3.01 3.00
CA ALA A 149 -25.66 3.62 1.78
C ALA A 149 -25.71 2.65 0.59
N TYR A 150 -24.72 1.76 0.46
CA TYR A 150 -24.74 0.70 -0.55
C TYR A 150 -25.92 -0.25 -0.37
N LEU A 151 -26.08 -0.79 0.85
CA LEU A 151 -27.12 -1.76 1.16
C LEU A 151 -28.53 -1.18 0.95
N THR A 152 -28.81 0.00 1.52
CA THR A 152 -30.12 0.66 1.37
C THR A 152 -30.45 0.88 -0.10
N LYS A 153 -29.47 1.33 -0.88
CA LYS A 153 -29.63 1.58 -2.32
C LYS A 153 -29.77 0.32 -3.15
N ALA A 154 -29.12 -0.78 -2.75
CA ALA A 154 -29.31 -2.08 -3.36
C ALA A 154 -30.78 -2.51 -3.26
N PHE A 155 -31.43 -2.36 -2.10
CA PHE A 155 -32.85 -2.64 -1.93
C PHE A 155 -33.72 -1.70 -2.80
N ILE A 156 -33.49 -0.39 -2.73
CA ILE A 156 -34.25 0.60 -3.52
C ILE A 156 -34.15 0.29 -5.02
N ARG A 157 -32.95 0.09 -5.57
CA ARG A 157 -32.75 -0.15 -7.02
C ARG A 157 -33.26 -1.50 -7.52
N ASN A 158 -33.41 -2.48 -6.62
CA ASN A 158 -33.90 -3.82 -6.96
C ASN A 158 -35.39 -4.04 -6.62
N SER A 159 -36.07 -3.00 -6.16
CA SER A 159 -37.50 -3.05 -5.81
C SER A 159 -38.45 -2.95 -7.02
N SER A 160 -37.91 -3.02 -8.25
CA SER A 160 -38.68 -2.90 -9.50
C SER A 160 -39.76 -3.99 -9.67
N LYS A 161 -40.81 -3.70 -10.45
CA LYS A 161 -41.89 -4.64 -10.80
C LYS A 161 -41.41 -5.88 -11.58
N ASP A 162 -40.27 -5.82 -12.26
CA ASP A 162 -39.71 -6.95 -13.00
C ASP A 162 -38.86 -7.86 -12.09
N ARG A 163 -39.55 -8.64 -11.25
CA ARG A 163 -38.94 -9.59 -10.32
C ARG A 163 -38.14 -10.69 -11.04
N LYS A 164 -38.52 -11.03 -12.27
CA LYS A 164 -37.82 -12.05 -13.06
C LYS A 164 -36.41 -11.57 -13.40
N ARG A 165 -36.28 -10.35 -13.93
CA ARG A 165 -34.99 -9.74 -14.26
C ARG A 165 -34.10 -9.53 -13.03
N VAL A 166 -34.66 -9.09 -11.90
CA VAL A 166 -33.91 -8.98 -10.63
C VAL A 166 -33.37 -10.34 -10.21
N THR A 167 -34.20 -11.39 -10.28
CA THR A 167 -33.80 -12.75 -9.91
C THR A 167 -32.69 -13.27 -10.83
N GLU A 168 -32.83 -13.13 -12.14
CA GLU A 168 -31.81 -13.51 -13.13
C GLU A 168 -30.48 -12.79 -12.88
N ARG A 169 -30.52 -11.47 -12.63
CA ARG A 169 -29.31 -10.70 -12.30
C ARG A 169 -28.65 -11.19 -11.01
N MET A 170 -29.40 -11.40 -9.94
CA MET A 170 -28.85 -11.90 -8.68
C MET A 170 -28.28 -13.31 -8.81
N MET A 171 -28.87 -14.16 -9.66
CA MET A 171 -28.31 -15.49 -9.95
C MET A 171 -26.96 -15.39 -10.67
N LEU A 172 -26.84 -14.53 -11.69
CA LEU A 172 -25.58 -14.29 -12.40
C LEU A 172 -24.49 -13.73 -11.47
N ILE A 173 -24.84 -12.80 -10.57
CA ILE A 173 -23.91 -12.26 -9.57
C ILE A 173 -23.50 -13.36 -8.59
N THR A 174 -24.45 -14.17 -8.11
CA THR A 174 -24.17 -15.30 -7.20
C THR A 174 -23.25 -16.33 -7.86
N GLU A 175 -23.46 -16.65 -9.13
CA GLU A 175 -22.59 -17.55 -9.88
C GLU A 175 -21.15 -17.01 -9.99
N ARG A 176 -20.99 -15.70 -10.24
CA ARG A 176 -19.67 -15.06 -10.22
C ARG A 176 -19.03 -15.06 -8.84
N LEU A 177 -19.79 -14.82 -7.77
CA LEU A 177 -19.28 -14.91 -6.40
C LEU A 177 -18.74 -16.32 -6.09
N LEU A 178 -19.41 -17.38 -6.57
CA LEU A 178 -18.92 -18.76 -6.43
C LEU A 178 -17.62 -19.01 -7.22
N ILE A 179 -17.47 -18.40 -8.40
CA ILE A 179 -16.21 -18.47 -9.16
C ILE A 179 -15.08 -17.78 -8.40
N ILE A 180 -15.31 -16.58 -7.86
CA ILE A 180 -14.33 -15.83 -7.06
C ILE A 180 -13.94 -16.63 -5.81
N GLU A 181 -14.92 -17.20 -5.10
CA GLU A 181 -14.68 -18.05 -3.93
C GLU A 181 -13.83 -19.29 -4.27
N LYS A 182 -14.12 -19.95 -5.39
CA LYS A 182 -13.32 -21.09 -5.85
C LYS A 182 -11.89 -20.68 -6.16
N GLN A 183 -11.68 -19.54 -6.80
CA GLN A 183 -10.36 -18.98 -7.08
C GLN A 183 -9.61 -18.63 -5.79
N GLN A 184 -10.31 -18.17 -4.75
CA GLN A 184 -9.72 -17.79 -3.46
C GLN A 184 -8.96 -18.94 -2.80
N SER A 185 -9.45 -20.19 -2.93
CA SER A 185 -8.74 -21.36 -2.39
C SER A 185 -7.34 -21.53 -3.00
N SER A 186 -7.21 -21.30 -4.32
CA SER A 186 -5.92 -21.30 -5.02
C SER A 186 -5.05 -20.13 -4.56
N VAL A 187 -5.63 -18.93 -4.44
CA VAL A 187 -4.91 -17.73 -4.00
C VAL A 187 -4.36 -17.91 -2.58
N ASN A 188 -5.16 -18.45 -1.65
CA ASN A 188 -4.70 -18.71 -0.28
C ASN A 188 -3.50 -19.67 -0.26
N LYS A 189 -3.53 -20.70 -1.10
CA LYS A 189 -2.40 -21.62 -1.26
C LYS A 189 -1.17 -20.92 -1.83
N GLU A 190 -1.33 -20.12 -2.89
CA GLU A 190 -0.25 -19.32 -3.48
C GLU A 190 0.38 -18.35 -2.48
N LEU A 191 -0.42 -17.70 -1.63
CA LEU A 191 0.07 -16.80 -0.59
C LEU A 191 0.89 -17.55 0.48
N GLN A 192 0.42 -18.72 0.88
CA GLN A 192 1.12 -19.58 1.84
C GLN A 192 2.44 -20.12 1.26
N GLU A 193 2.43 -20.60 0.02
CA GLU A 193 3.64 -21.06 -0.69
C GLU A 193 4.66 -19.92 -0.86
N TYR A 194 4.20 -18.70 -1.14
CA TYR A 194 5.08 -17.54 -1.24
C TYR A 194 5.72 -17.17 0.11
N LEU A 195 4.95 -17.22 1.21
CA LEU A 195 5.46 -17.06 2.57
C LEU A 195 6.52 -18.11 2.91
N GLU A 196 6.25 -19.38 2.61
CA GLU A 196 7.17 -20.48 2.86
C GLU A 196 8.47 -20.33 2.04
N SER A 197 8.35 -20.01 0.75
CA SER A 197 9.49 -19.75 -0.13
C SER A 197 10.37 -18.60 0.37
N LYS A 198 9.77 -17.47 0.78
CA LYS A 198 10.52 -16.33 1.36
C LYS A 198 11.19 -16.71 2.68
N THR A 199 10.52 -17.49 3.52
CA THR A 199 11.09 -18.01 4.77
C THR A 199 12.30 -18.90 4.49
N ASP A 200 12.20 -19.83 3.53
CA ASP A 200 13.29 -20.74 3.15
C ASP A 200 14.51 -20.03 2.57
N ASN A 201 14.27 -18.98 1.77
CA ASN A 201 15.32 -18.13 1.22
C ASN A 201 16.05 -17.38 2.34
N ALA A 202 15.31 -16.79 3.29
CA ALA A 202 15.89 -16.08 4.43
C ALA A 202 16.69 -17.02 5.35
N VAL A 203 16.15 -18.22 5.65
CA VAL A 203 16.86 -19.26 6.41
C VAL A 203 18.15 -19.67 5.71
N SER A 204 18.10 -19.88 4.39
CA SER A 204 19.27 -20.30 3.61
C SER A 204 20.34 -19.21 3.54
N ALA A 205 19.94 -17.95 3.38
CA ALA A 205 20.84 -16.81 3.38
C ALA A 205 21.55 -16.64 4.73
N LEU A 206 20.79 -16.71 5.84
CA LEU A 206 21.34 -16.62 7.19
C LEU A 206 22.27 -17.80 7.51
N ALA A 207 21.88 -19.03 7.15
CA ALA A 207 22.72 -20.21 7.34
C ALA A 207 24.05 -20.09 6.58
N LYS A 208 24.01 -19.57 5.35
CA LYS A 208 25.21 -19.34 4.53
C LYS A 208 26.12 -18.29 5.17
N TYR A 209 25.55 -17.19 5.68
CA TYR A 209 26.31 -16.15 6.37
C TYR A 209 26.99 -16.68 7.64
N LEU A 210 26.25 -17.34 8.52
CA LEU A 210 26.79 -17.86 9.78
C LEU A 210 27.88 -18.93 9.59
N LYS A 211 27.85 -19.65 8.46
CA LYS A 211 28.88 -20.63 8.08
C LYS A 211 30.08 -20.03 7.35
N SER A 212 30.09 -18.74 7.06
CA SER A 212 31.20 -18.09 6.36
C SER A 212 32.47 -18.09 7.21
N SER A 213 33.63 -18.19 6.55
CA SER A 213 34.94 -18.21 7.24
C SER A 213 35.16 -17.00 8.13
N ASP A 214 34.67 -15.84 7.70
CA ASP A 214 34.90 -14.58 8.41
C ASP A 214 34.04 -14.48 9.67
N VAL A 215 32.78 -14.90 9.58
CA VAL A 215 31.90 -14.98 10.78
C VAL A 215 32.45 -16.00 11.76
N VAL A 216 32.87 -17.18 11.30
CA VAL A 216 33.46 -18.21 12.19
C VAL A 216 34.70 -17.68 12.89
N LYS A 217 35.60 -16.98 12.18
CA LYS A 217 36.80 -16.36 12.78
C LYS A 217 36.44 -15.31 13.83
N ARG A 218 35.52 -14.39 13.53
CA ARG A 218 35.09 -13.36 14.48
C ARG A 218 34.39 -13.95 15.70
N PHE A 219 33.49 -14.90 15.47
CA PHE A 219 32.68 -15.51 16.51
C PHE A 219 33.51 -16.30 17.53
N THR A 220 34.62 -16.89 17.07
CA THR A 220 35.54 -17.71 17.87
C THR A 220 36.73 -16.95 18.46
N SER A 221 36.88 -15.65 18.16
CA SER A 221 37.94 -14.80 18.71
C SER A 221 37.57 -14.25 20.08
N TRP A 222 38.29 -14.61 21.15
CA TRP A 222 37.97 -14.17 22.52
C TRP A 222 39.19 -13.54 23.19
N THR A 223 39.03 -12.35 23.77
CA THR A 223 40.02 -11.72 24.66
C THR A 223 39.71 -12.05 26.12
N LEU A 224 40.67 -11.85 27.02
CA LEU A 224 40.43 -12.07 28.45
C LEU A 224 39.33 -11.14 29.01
N ASP A 225 39.12 -9.99 28.40
CA ASP A 225 38.08 -9.01 28.78
C ASP A 225 36.68 -9.46 28.33
N ASP A 226 36.58 -10.24 27.26
CA ASP A 226 35.30 -10.73 26.71
C ASP A 226 34.78 -11.99 27.42
N VAL A 227 35.65 -12.74 28.10
CA VAL A 227 35.33 -14.06 28.65
C VAL A 227 34.70 -13.94 30.03
N PRO A 228 33.59 -14.63 30.32
CA PRO A 228 32.96 -14.56 31.63
C PRO A 228 33.89 -14.89 32.80
N ASN A 229 33.95 -14.02 33.79
CA ASN A 229 34.67 -14.30 35.02
C ASN A 229 33.92 -15.37 35.82
N ALA A 230 34.57 -16.51 36.04
CA ALA A 230 34.18 -17.43 37.09
C ALA A 230 34.80 -16.90 38.38
N GLU A 231 34.01 -16.34 39.29
CA GLU A 231 34.56 -15.84 40.56
C GLU A 231 35.26 -16.97 41.34
N GLU A 232 36.30 -16.59 42.09
CA GLU A 232 36.98 -17.49 43.03
C GLU A 232 36.14 -17.78 44.29
N SER A 233 34.99 -17.12 44.44
CA SER A 233 34.06 -17.12 45.59
C SER A 233 33.09 -18.32 45.69
N GLY A 234 33.46 -19.49 45.18
CA GLY A 234 32.69 -20.73 45.42
C GLY A 234 31.42 -20.92 44.58
N GLU A 235 31.18 -20.12 43.54
CA GLU A 235 30.00 -20.30 42.68
C GLU A 235 29.95 -21.67 41.95
N SER A 236 28.74 -22.22 41.82
CA SER A 236 28.45 -23.49 41.13
C SER A 236 28.77 -23.41 39.64
N TRP A 237 29.24 -24.51 39.03
CA TRP A 237 29.48 -24.60 37.56
C TRP A 237 28.24 -24.19 36.74
N ALA A 238 27.04 -24.40 37.30
CA ALA A 238 25.79 -23.97 36.70
C ALA A 238 25.74 -22.45 36.44
N VAL A 239 26.32 -21.64 37.34
CA VAL A 239 26.35 -20.18 37.23
C VAL A 239 27.32 -19.76 36.11
N THR A 240 28.53 -20.30 36.09
CA THR A 240 29.51 -20.08 35.02
C THR A 240 28.96 -20.49 33.64
N LYS A 241 28.28 -21.65 33.56
CA LYS A 241 27.63 -22.14 32.34
C LYS A 241 26.55 -21.17 31.84
N ASN A 242 25.77 -20.57 32.74
CA ASN A 242 24.78 -19.55 32.38
C ASN A 242 25.44 -18.27 31.83
N TYR A 243 26.55 -17.82 32.41
CA TYR A 243 27.27 -16.66 31.88
C TYR A 243 27.89 -16.92 30.50
N ILE A 244 28.51 -18.09 30.30
CA ILE A 244 28.98 -18.53 28.98
C ILE A 244 27.83 -18.54 27.99
N GLN A 245 26.67 -19.06 28.40
CA GLN A 245 25.48 -19.09 27.56
C GLN A 245 25.02 -17.70 27.15
N LYS A 246 24.90 -16.78 28.10
CA LYS A 246 24.52 -15.39 27.83
C LYS A 246 25.52 -14.72 26.88
N ALA A 247 26.82 -14.96 27.06
CA ALA A 247 27.86 -14.40 26.20
C ALA A 247 27.75 -14.92 24.75
N LEU A 248 27.57 -16.24 24.57
CA LEU A 248 27.41 -16.85 23.25
C LEU A 248 26.14 -16.39 22.54
N ILE A 249 25.00 -16.35 23.24
CA ILE A 249 23.74 -15.83 22.73
C ILE A 249 23.90 -14.36 22.32
N LYS A 250 24.50 -13.54 23.18
CA LYS A 250 24.73 -12.11 22.93
C LYS A 250 25.59 -11.89 21.68
N ARG A 251 26.65 -12.68 21.52
CA ARG A 251 27.52 -12.59 20.34
C ARG A 251 26.81 -13.04 19.06
N LEU A 252 25.95 -14.06 19.14
CA LEU A 252 25.19 -14.52 17.97
C LEU A 252 24.17 -13.48 17.52
N ARG A 253 23.46 -12.87 18.48
CA ARG A 253 22.56 -11.73 18.19
C ARG A 253 23.30 -10.60 17.47
N TYR A 254 24.52 -10.28 17.90
CA TYR A 254 25.31 -9.22 17.28
C TYR A 254 25.68 -9.54 15.82
N GLU A 255 26.13 -10.77 15.53
CA GLU A 255 26.47 -11.16 14.14
C GLU A 255 25.22 -11.20 13.24
N ILE A 256 24.07 -11.64 13.75
CA ILE A 256 22.81 -11.63 12.98
C ILE A 256 22.34 -10.19 12.74
N ALA A 257 22.38 -9.33 13.77
CA ALA A 257 21.97 -7.93 13.64
C ALA A 257 22.83 -7.18 12.63
N ARG A 258 24.15 -7.38 12.68
CA ARG A 258 25.09 -6.83 11.69
C ARG A 258 24.76 -7.31 10.27
N TRP A 259 24.51 -8.60 10.11
CA TRP A 259 24.15 -9.16 8.81
C TRP A 259 22.89 -8.53 8.23
N GLU A 260 21.84 -8.35 9.04
CA GLU A 260 20.60 -7.72 8.58
C GLU A 260 20.76 -6.22 8.31
N GLU A 261 21.63 -5.51 9.04
CA GLU A 261 21.97 -4.11 8.76
C GLU A 261 22.69 -3.96 7.41
N GLU A 262 23.54 -4.92 7.05
CA GLU A 262 24.30 -4.91 5.79
C GLU A 262 23.49 -5.46 4.60
N ASN A 263 22.56 -6.39 4.82
CA ASN A 263 21.92 -7.17 3.75
C ASN A 263 20.39 -7.01 3.64
N HIS A 264 19.72 -6.48 4.68
CA HIS A 264 18.28 -6.19 4.71
C HIS A 264 17.34 -7.36 4.35
N VAL A 265 17.76 -8.61 4.54
CA VAL A 265 17.02 -9.79 4.06
C VAL A 265 15.67 -9.95 4.73
N PHE A 266 15.57 -9.78 6.04
CA PHE A 266 14.30 -9.86 6.76
C PHE A 266 13.38 -8.66 6.45
N ALA A 267 13.94 -7.46 6.38
CA ALA A 267 13.20 -6.25 6.00
C ALA A 267 12.60 -6.36 4.59
N ASP A 268 13.39 -6.82 3.62
CA ASP A 268 12.95 -7.04 2.24
C ASP A 268 11.91 -8.16 2.15
N CYS A 269 12.10 -9.24 2.91
CA CYS A 269 11.12 -10.33 3.01
C CYS A 269 9.77 -9.82 3.52
N ARG A 270 9.74 -9.08 4.64
CA ARG A 270 8.49 -8.51 5.19
C ARG A 270 7.82 -7.58 4.19
N THR A 271 8.57 -6.64 3.63
CA THR A 271 8.05 -5.69 2.63
C THR A 271 7.46 -6.42 1.43
N SER A 272 8.18 -7.40 0.89
CA SER A 272 7.72 -8.21 -0.24
C SER A 272 6.45 -9.02 0.07
N LEU A 273 6.36 -9.58 1.28
CA LEU A 273 5.20 -10.35 1.73
C LEU A 273 3.97 -9.46 1.87
N ILE A 274 4.11 -8.34 2.59
CA ILE A 274 3.05 -7.36 2.79
C ILE A 274 2.52 -6.84 1.45
N GLN A 275 3.43 -6.42 0.55
CA GLN A 275 3.05 -5.92 -0.76
C GLN A 275 2.29 -6.97 -1.57
N TYR A 276 2.76 -8.22 -1.56
CA TYR A 276 2.09 -9.30 -2.28
C TYR A 276 0.71 -9.64 -1.70
N PHE A 277 0.58 -9.68 -0.37
CA PHE A 277 -0.71 -9.90 0.31
C PHE A 277 -1.69 -8.76 0.02
N GLN A 278 -1.23 -7.51 0.11
CA GLN A 278 -2.02 -6.34 -0.24
C GLN A 278 -2.45 -6.36 -1.71
N GLN A 279 -1.57 -6.75 -2.64
CA GLN A 279 -1.89 -6.85 -4.05
C GLN A 279 -3.02 -7.87 -4.28
N ARG A 280 -2.91 -9.07 -3.70
CA ARG A 280 -3.95 -10.10 -3.83
C ARG A 280 -5.26 -9.71 -3.14
N PHE A 281 -5.19 -9.03 -2.00
CA PHE A 281 -6.36 -8.51 -1.32
C PHE A 281 -7.09 -7.46 -2.17
N ASN A 282 -6.35 -6.45 -2.66
CA ASN A 282 -6.90 -5.39 -3.52
C ASN A 282 -7.51 -5.98 -4.80
N PHE A 283 -6.90 -7.03 -5.37
CA PHE A 283 -7.46 -7.75 -6.51
C PHE A 283 -8.83 -8.34 -6.21
N ALA A 284 -8.95 -9.14 -5.14
CA ALA A 284 -10.21 -9.77 -4.75
C ALA A 284 -11.29 -8.73 -4.40
N GLU A 285 -10.92 -7.69 -3.67
CA GLU A 285 -11.82 -6.57 -3.35
C GLU A 285 -12.29 -5.83 -4.61
N GLY A 286 -11.38 -5.60 -5.57
CA GLY A 286 -11.72 -4.98 -6.84
C GLY A 286 -12.74 -5.79 -7.64
N GLN A 287 -12.61 -7.12 -7.66
CA GLN A 287 -13.60 -8.01 -8.27
C GLN A 287 -14.98 -7.89 -7.61
N LEU A 288 -15.02 -7.89 -6.26
CA LEU A 288 -16.25 -7.69 -5.51
C LEU A 288 -16.90 -6.33 -5.84
N ARG A 289 -16.10 -5.26 -5.90
CA ARG A 289 -16.58 -3.90 -6.20
C ARG A 289 -17.26 -3.78 -7.58
N ILE A 290 -16.77 -4.54 -8.56
CA ILE A 290 -17.39 -4.61 -9.89
C ILE A 290 -18.77 -5.28 -9.81
N LEU A 291 -18.91 -6.32 -8.99
CA LEU A 291 -20.20 -6.98 -8.74
C LEU A 291 -21.15 -6.06 -7.96
N GLU A 292 -20.68 -5.39 -6.91
CA GLU A 292 -21.46 -4.42 -6.14
C GLU A 292 -22.01 -3.31 -7.05
N SER A 293 -21.17 -2.77 -7.95
CA SER A 293 -21.59 -1.78 -8.95
C SER A 293 -22.71 -2.30 -9.86
N SER A 294 -22.76 -3.61 -10.11
CA SER A 294 -23.77 -4.26 -10.95
C SER A 294 -25.09 -4.49 -10.20
N VAL A 295 -25.04 -4.67 -8.87
CA VAL A 295 -26.24 -4.79 -8.00
C VAL A 295 -27.06 -3.49 -8.03
N ILE A 296 -26.39 -2.35 -7.98
CA ILE A 296 -27.00 -1.01 -7.89
C ILE A 296 -27.21 -0.30 -9.23
N ALA A 297 -26.86 -0.93 -10.36
CA ALA A 297 -27.01 -0.34 -11.69
C ALA A 297 -28.50 -0.15 -12.06
N ASP A 298 -28.81 1.01 -12.67
CA ASP A 298 -30.15 1.36 -13.12
C ASP A 298 -30.66 0.47 -14.26
N ASN A 299 -31.88 -0.04 -14.11
CA ASN A 299 -32.55 -0.89 -15.11
C ASN A 299 -33.34 -0.09 -16.17
N ALA A 300 -33.38 1.24 -16.09
CA ALA A 300 -34.40 2.09 -16.71
C ALA A 300 -34.02 2.80 -18.02
N ALA A 301 -33.14 2.23 -18.86
CA ALA A 301 -32.98 2.69 -20.23
C ALA A 301 -33.69 1.72 -21.19
N SER A 302 -34.94 2.04 -21.54
CA SER A 302 -35.58 1.52 -22.75
C SER A 302 -34.85 2.12 -23.98
N PRO A 303 -34.78 1.46 -25.15
CA PRO A 303 -33.99 1.90 -26.32
C PRO A 303 -34.45 3.21 -26.98
N ALA A 304 -35.44 3.91 -26.44
CA ALA A 304 -36.08 5.05 -27.10
C ALA A 304 -36.00 6.33 -26.24
N GLY A 305 -35.13 7.25 -26.65
CA GLY A 305 -35.28 8.69 -26.44
C GLY A 305 -34.48 9.32 -25.29
N GLY A 306 -33.48 10.15 -25.65
CA GLY A 306 -32.85 11.14 -24.77
C GLY A 306 -31.37 10.88 -24.41
N PRO A 307 -30.53 11.92 -24.22
CA PRO A 307 -29.12 11.75 -23.89
C PRO A 307 -28.98 11.07 -22.53
N LEU A 308 -28.07 10.09 -22.49
CA LEU A 308 -27.69 9.28 -21.34
C LEU A 308 -27.25 10.13 -20.15
N VAL A 309 -28.20 10.58 -19.32
CA VAL A 309 -27.92 10.98 -17.95
C VAL A 309 -27.93 9.69 -17.12
N LEU A 310 -26.75 9.13 -16.90
CA LEU A 310 -26.56 8.01 -15.98
C LEU A 310 -27.08 8.43 -14.58
N GLY A 311 -28.19 7.83 -14.15
CA GLY A 311 -28.81 8.12 -12.86
C GLY A 311 -27.91 7.78 -11.67
N ASN A 312 -27.65 8.81 -10.87
CA ASN A 312 -27.32 8.86 -9.44
C ASN A 312 -26.41 7.79 -8.83
N PHE A 313 -25.30 7.44 -9.48
CA PHE A 313 -24.05 7.16 -8.75
C PHE A 313 -22.90 7.74 -9.57
N ASN A 314 -22.25 8.77 -9.04
CA ASN A 314 -21.00 9.26 -9.60
C ASN A 314 -19.92 8.17 -9.39
N VAL A 315 -18.94 8.09 -10.30
CA VAL A 315 -17.82 7.13 -10.27
C VAL A 315 -17.20 6.97 -8.87
N ALA A 316 -17.07 8.08 -8.15
CA ALA A 316 -16.64 8.17 -6.76
C ALA A 316 -17.36 7.20 -5.83
N GLU A 317 -18.67 7.18 -5.89
CA GLU A 317 -19.50 6.44 -4.96
C GLU A 317 -19.46 4.93 -5.24
N ARG A 318 -19.11 4.53 -6.47
CA ARG A 318 -18.78 3.14 -6.84
C ARG A 318 -17.37 2.72 -6.39
N VAL A 319 -16.48 3.68 -6.19
CA VAL A 319 -15.07 3.46 -5.79
C VAL A 319 -14.92 3.47 -4.25
N VAL A 320 -15.76 4.23 -3.54
CA VAL A 320 -15.65 4.46 -2.08
C VAL A 320 -15.75 3.19 -1.22
N ILE A 321 -16.55 2.19 -1.61
CA ILE A 321 -16.85 1.01 -0.77
C ILE A 321 -15.61 0.16 -0.42
N GLY A 322 -14.57 0.12 -1.27
CA GLY A 322 -13.33 -0.60 -0.96
C GLY A 322 -12.11 0.29 -0.69
N VAL A 323 -12.22 1.61 -0.88
CA VAL A 323 -11.10 2.54 -0.61
C VAL A 323 -10.77 2.64 0.88
N THR A 324 -11.72 2.32 1.76
CA THR A 324 -11.56 2.35 3.22
C THR A 324 -11.73 0.99 3.89
N SER A 325 -11.50 -0.09 3.13
CA SER A 325 -11.60 -1.45 3.65
C SER A 325 -10.86 -1.59 4.97
N PRO A 326 -11.52 -2.14 6.01
CA PRO A 326 -11.01 -2.14 7.37
C PRO A 326 -9.81 -3.06 7.58
N ILE A 327 -9.28 -3.71 6.53
CA ILE A 327 -7.98 -4.36 6.61
C ILE A 327 -6.92 -3.26 6.59
N TRP A 328 -6.69 -2.77 7.78
CA TRP A 328 -5.52 -2.00 8.11
C TRP A 328 -4.32 -2.95 8.02
N VAL A 329 -3.56 -2.84 6.93
CA VAL A 329 -2.27 -3.50 6.79
C VAL A 329 -1.21 -2.51 7.25
N PRO A 330 -0.54 -2.74 8.40
CA PRO A 330 0.50 -1.84 8.89
C PRO A 330 1.55 -1.59 7.81
N VAL A 331 1.77 -0.31 7.46
CA VAL A 331 2.79 0.11 6.48
C VAL A 331 4.19 0.12 7.11
N GLY A 332 4.33 -0.27 8.38
CA GLY A 332 5.61 -0.35 9.08
C GLY A 332 5.68 -1.54 10.02
N LEU A 333 5.70 -2.77 9.50
CA LEU A 333 6.06 -3.95 10.30
C LEU A 333 7.57 -3.95 10.54
N VAL A 334 7.98 -3.24 11.59
CA VAL A 334 9.37 -3.12 12.00
C VAL A 334 9.66 -4.23 13.01
N SER A 335 10.30 -5.32 12.56
CA SER A 335 10.78 -6.34 13.50
C SER A 335 12.10 -5.93 14.15
N LEU A 336 12.08 -5.92 15.46
CA LEU A 336 13.23 -6.09 16.33
C LEU A 336 13.98 -7.40 16.07
N ILE A 337 15.29 -7.34 15.80
CA ILE A 337 16.18 -8.53 15.87
C ILE A 337 16.61 -8.68 17.33
N VAL A 338 15.71 -9.21 18.18
CA VAL A 338 15.93 -9.27 19.63
C VAL A 338 16.14 -10.70 20.14
N SER A 339 15.66 -11.72 19.43
CA SER A 339 15.93 -13.12 19.78
C SER A 339 17.22 -13.64 19.12
N ALA A 340 17.73 -14.77 19.60
CA ALA A 340 18.71 -15.60 18.89
C ALA A 340 18.20 -17.05 18.93
N PRO A 341 18.61 -17.94 18.01
CA PRO A 341 18.13 -19.33 17.98
C PRO A 341 18.53 -20.09 19.26
N VAL A 342 17.64 -20.09 20.26
CA VAL A 342 17.86 -20.73 21.58
C VAL A 342 17.85 -22.26 21.46
N ILE A 343 17.25 -22.82 20.41
CA ILE A 343 17.16 -24.27 20.19
C ILE A 343 18.55 -24.87 19.95
N GLY A 344 19.40 -24.22 19.13
CA GLY A 344 20.80 -24.64 18.98
C GLY A 344 21.57 -24.58 20.30
N MET A 345 21.19 -23.67 21.20
CA MET A 345 21.77 -23.59 22.54
C MET A 345 21.33 -24.75 23.44
N MET A 346 20.06 -25.14 23.40
CA MET A 346 19.55 -26.30 24.14
C MET A 346 20.27 -27.60 23.73
N THR A 347 20.51 -27.80 22.43
CA THR A 347 21.24 -28.98 21.93
C THR A 347 22.71 -28.97 22.34
N PHE A 348 23.36 -27.79 22.28
CA PHE A 348 24.71 -27.59 22.82
C PHE A 348 24.79 -27.87 24.33
N LEU A 349 23.84 -27.37 25.12
CA LEU A 349 23.82 -27.54 26.59
C LEU A 349 23.63 -29.00 27.02
N LYS A 350 22.87 -29.79 26.26
CA LYS A 350 22.72 -31.25 26.45
C LYS A 350 24.04 -32.01 26.23
N LYS A 351 24.90 -31.53 25.33
CA LYS A 351 26.22 -32.13 25.07
C LYS A 351 27.27 -31.78 26.15
N GLN A 352 27.03 -30.80 27.02
CA GLN A 352 27.99 -30.28 28.01
C GLN A 352 27.67 -30.61 29.48
N GLN A 353 27.48 -31.88 29.84
CA GLN A 353 27.08 -32.29 31.19
C GLN A 353 28.24 -32.91 31.98
N ASP A 354 29.26 -32.14 32.39
CA ASP A 354 30.39 -32.72 33.14
C ASP A 354 31.24 -31.76 34.01
N TRP A 355 31.80 -32.26 35.13
CA TRP A 355 32.67 -31.49 36.06
C TRP A 355 34.09 -31.25 35.54
N SER A 356 34.56 -32.08 34.59
CA SER A 356 35.85 -31.92 33.91
C SER A 356 35.98 -30.57 33.20
N GLN A 357 34.87 -30.06 32.67
CA GLN A 357 34.79 -28.79 31.93
C GLN A 357 35.03 -27.57 32.82
N LYS A 358 34.66 -27.61 34.11
CA LYS A 358 34.96 -26.51 35.06
C LYS A 358 36.48 -26.32 35.22
N ARG A 359 37.23 -27.44 35.28
CA ARG A 359 38.70 -27.41 35.38
C ARG A 359 39.33 -26.95 34.07
N GLU A 360 38.81 -27.40 32.94
CA GLU A 360 39.30 -27.01 31.61
C GLU A 360 39.09 -25.51 31.34
N TYR A 361 37.92 -24.97 31.70
CA TYR A 361 37.61 -23.54 31.60
C TYR A 361 38.54 -22.67 32.44
N LYS A 362 38.81 -23.07 33.70
CA LYS A 362 39.74 -22.33 34.58
C LYS A 362 41.18 -22.33 34.07
N LYS A 363 41.61 -23.40 33.38
CA LYS A 363 42.97 -23.53 32.85
C LYS A 363 43.21 -22.72 31.58
N ALA A 364 42.21 -22.62 30.69
CA ALA A 364 42.35 -21.95 29.40
C ALA A 364 41.03 -21.30 28.96
N LYS A 365 40.67 -20.19 29.61
CA LYS A 365 39.44 -19.42 29.39
C LYS A 365 39.12 -19.13 27.91
N CYS A 366 40.02 -18.43 27.20
CA CYS A 366 39.79 -18.06 25.79
C CYS A 366 39.75 -19.28 24.85
N GLY A 367 40.61 -20.28 25.08
CA GLY A 367 40.63 -21.50 24.29
C GLY A 367 39.35 -22.32 24.43
N PHE A 368 38.83 -22.42 25.65
CA PHE A 368 37.53 -23.04 25.91
C PHE A 368 36.41 -22.27 25.19
N MET A 369 36.37 -20.95 25.32
CA MET A 369 35.34 -20.13 24.66
C MET A 369 35.41 -20.21 23.14
N ALA A 370 36.60 -20.26 22.54
CA ALA A 370 36.77 -20.46 21.09
C ALA A 370 36.19 -21.81 20.62
N LYS A 371 36.44 -22.89 21.37
CA LYS A 371 35.87 -24.22 21.08
C LYS A 371 34.35 -24.24 21.26
N ALA A 372 33.85 -23.76 22.40
CA ALA A 372 32.43 -23.70 22.72
C ALA A 372 31.64 -22.83 21.73
N SER A 373 32.18 -21.68 21.35
CA SER A 373 31.57 -20.79 20.35
C SER A 373 31.54 -21.41 18.96
N LYS A 374 32.58 -22.16 18.55
CA LYS A 374 32.58 -22.89 17.27
C LYS A 374 31.51 -23.99 17.23
N GLU A 375 31.41 -24.79 18.29
CA GLU A 375 30.39 -25.82 18.42
C GLU A 375 28.98 -25.23 18.43
N TYR A 376 28.76 -24.19 19.24
CA TYR A 376 27.48 -23.48 19.31
C TYR A 376 27.10 -22.87 17.96
N LEU A 377 28.02 -22.19 17.27
CA LEU A 377 27.74 -21.59 15.96
C LEU A 377 27.40 -22.65 14.92
N SER A 378 28.08 -23.81 14.94
CA SER A 378 27.79 -24.89 13.99
C SER A 378 26.37 -25.44 14.13
N GLU A 379 25.91 -25.62 15.37
CA GLU A 379 24.57 -26.09 15.71
C GLU A 379 23.51 -25.00 15.45
N ALA A 380 23.81 -23.74 15.84
CA ALA A 380 22.92 -22.60 15.63
C ALA A 380 22.74 -22.27 14.15
N ALA A 381 23.73 -22.57 13.29
CA ALA A 381 23.68 -22.35 11.84
C ALA A 381 22.96 -23.47 11.08
N GLU A 382 22.42 -24.49 11.76
CA GLU A 382 21.60 -25.52 11.13
C GLU A 382 20.25 -24.95 10.70
N LYS A 383 19.82 -25.29 9.47
CA LYS A 383 18.59 -24.74 8.88
C LYS A 383 17.36 -25.01 9.73
N GLN A 384 17.28 -26.15 10.41
CA GLN A 384 16.16 -26.50 11.28
C GLN A 384 16.02 -25.54 12.47
N HIS A 385 17.14 -25.20 13.13
CA HIS A 385 17.15 -24.26 14.25
C HIS A 385 16.91 -22.81 13.80
N LEU A 386 17.46 -22.43 12.65
CA LEU A 386 17.23 -21.12 12.05
C LEU A 386 15.79 -20.94 11.55
N ARG A 387 15.10 -22.00 11.11
CA ARG A 387 13.72 -21.89 10.65
C ARG A 387 12.80 -21.32 11.72
N SER A 388 12.82 -21.88 12.93
CA SER A 388 12.00 -21.38 14.04
C SER A 388 12.29 -19.91 14.35
N TYR A 389 13.57 -19.53 14.27
CA TYR A 389 14.02 -18.15 14.48
C TYR A 389 13.52 -17.18 13.41
N VAL A 390 13.62 -17.55 12.14
CA VAL A 390 13.14 -16.73 11.01
C VAL A 390 11.61 -16.62 11.02
N VAL A 391 10.91 -17.70 11.34
CA VAL A 391 9.45 -17.72 11.49
C VAL A 391 8.99 -16.71 12.55
N GLU A 392 9.66 -16.66 13.71
CA GLU A 392 9.40 -15.65 14.76
C GLU A 392 9.62 -14.22 14.24
N HIS A 393 10.65 -13.99 13.42
CA HIS A 393 10.92 -12.67 12.84
C HIS A 393 9.91 -12.23 11.76
N LEU A 394 9.20 -13.19 11.17
CA LEU A 394 8.16 -12.96 10.15
C LEU A 394 6.73 -13.06 10.71
N GLU A 395 6.56 -13.22 12.03
CA GLU A 395 5.25 -13.43 12.69
C GLU A 395 4.20 -12.39 12.27
N GLU A 396 4.59 -11.13 12.14
CA GLU A 396 3.68 -10.05 11.76
C GLU A 396 3.13 -10.21 10.34
N SER A 397 3.99 -10.67 9.42
CA SER A 397 3.56 -11.00 8.05
C SER A 397 2.59 -12.18 8.06
N GLN A 398 2.77 -13.15 8.98
CA GLN A 398 1.83 -14.27 9.13
C GLN A 398 0.48 -13.84 9.72
N VAL A 399 0.48 -12.95 10.72
CA VAL A 399 -0.75 -12.37 11.27
C VAL A 399 -1.50 -11.62 10.17
N CYS A 400 -0.80 -10.78 9.41
CA CYS A 400 -1.38 -10.06 8.27
C CYS A 400 -1.99 -11.03 7.25
N LEU A 401 -1.27 -12.10 6.88
CA LEU A 401 -1.79 -13.13 5.98
C LEU A 401 -3.07 -13.76 6.51
N ARG A 402 -3.11 -14.16 7.80
CA ARG A 402 -4.31 -14.75 8.42
C ARG A 402 -5.51 -13.81 8.33
N GLN A 403 -5.31 -12.51 8.56
CA GLN A 403 -6.37 -11.50 8.46
C GLN A 403 -6.89 -11.35 7.03
N VAL A 404 -5.99 -11.27 6.04
CA VAL A 404 -6.35 -11.18 4.62
C VAL A 404 -7.12 -12.43 4.17
N VAL A 405 -6.62 -13.61 4.54
CA VAL A 405 -7.22 -14.91 4.19
C VAL A 405 -8.60 -15.10 4.82
N ALA A 406 -8.82 -14.62 6.05
CA ALA A 406 -10.11 -14.70 6.72
C ALA A 406 -11.15 -13.73 6.15
N ARG A 407 -10.73 -12.53 5.74
CA ARG A 407 -11.66 -11.44 5.43
C ARG A 407 -12.35 -11.54 4.07
N ILE A 408 -11.65 -12.02 3.04
CA ILE A 408 -12.25 -12.15 1.70
C ILE A 408 -13.48 -13.09 1.71
N PRO A 409 -13.42 -14.29 2.32
CA PRO A 409 -14.59 -15.15 2.49
C PRO A 409 -15.77 -14.47 3.20
N GLU A 410 -15.52 -13.70 4.26
CA GLU A 410 -16.58 -12.96 4.97
C GLU A 410 -17.29 -11.95 4.06
N LEU A 411 -16.54 -11.24 3.22
CA LEU A 411 -17.11 -10.29 2.26
C LEU A 411 -17.93 -11.01 1.18
N ILE A 412 -17.43 -12.14 0.65
CA ILE A 412 -18.16 -12.96 -0.32
C ILE A 412 -19.47 -13.46 0.28
N GLU A 413 -19.44 -13.97 1.50
CA GLU A 413 -20.63 -14.49 2.18
C GLU A 413 -21.64 -13.38 2.45
N ALA A 414 -21.19 -12.20 2.89
CA ALA A 414 -22.07 -11.03 3.06
C ALA A 414 -22.76 -10.63 1.74
N GLU A 415 -22.04 -10.64 0.60
CA GLU A 415 -22.64 -10.33 -0.70
C GLU A 415 -23.60 -11.43 -1.19
N LYS A 416 -23.31 -12.71 -0.91
CA LYS A 416 -24.24 -13.82 -1.18
C LYS A 416 -25.52 -13.66 -0.37
N MET A 417 -25.41 -13.33 0.92
CA MET A 417 -26.56 -13.07 1.79
C MET A 417 -27.41 -11.92 1.24
N LEU A 418 -26.79 -10.81 0.80
CA LEU A 418 -27.49 -9.70 0.16
C LEU A 418 -28.23 -10.16 -1.10
N CYS A 419 -27.57 -10.92 -2.00
CA CYS A 419 -28.20 -11.45 -3.21
C CYS A 419 -29.41 -12.32 -2.89
N GLN A 420 -29.33 -13.16 -1.85
CA GLN A 420 -30.44 -13.97 -1.37
C GLN A 420 -31.59 -13.12 -0.84
N GLN A 421 -31.30 -12.10 -0.03
CA GLN A 421 -32.30 -11.18 0.50
C GLN A 421 -33.02 -10.41 -0.62
N LEU A 422 -32.29 -9.88 -1.60
CA LEU A 422 -32.87 -9.16 -2.74
C LEU A 422 -33.76 -10.07 -3.61
N ARG A 423 -33.39 -11.35 -3.77
CA ARG A 423 -34.22 -12.36 -4.44
C ARG A 423 -35.49 -12.71 -3.66
N GLY A 424 -35.37 -12.81 -2.33
CA GLY A 424 -36.48 -13.09 -1.41
C GLY A 424 -37.37 -11.89 -1.09
N GLU A 425 -37.00 -10.69 -1.55
CA GLU A 425 -37.76 -9.48 -1.29
C GLU A 425 -39.15 -9.51 -1.96
N ILE A 426 -40.20 -9.42 -1.16
CA ILE A 426 -41.60 -9.49 -1.61
C ILE A 426 -42.38 -8.20 -1.37
N ARG A 427 -41.82 -7.26 -0.59
CA ARG A 427 -42.46 -5.97 -0.33
C ARG A 427 -42.65 -5.20 -1.63
N VAL A 428 -43.71 -4.41 -1.70
CA VAL A 428 -43.97 -3.57 -2.88
C VAL A 428 -42.98 -2.41 -2.93
N HIS A 429 -42.68 -1.93 -4.14
CA HIS A 429 -41.71 -0.85 -4.39
C HIS A 429 -41.82 0.31 -3.39
N LYS A 430 -43.04 0.80 -3.17
CA LYS A 430 -43.32 1.93 -2.28
C LYS A 430 -42.96 1.65 -0.82
N GLU A 431 -43.21 0.46 -0.30
CA GLU A 431 -42.84 0.10 1.08
C GLU A 431 -41.32 0.05 1.27
N ILE A 432 -40.59 -0.41 0.24
CA ILE A 432 -39.13 -0.46 0.25
C ILE A 432 -38.58 0.96 0.18
N GLU A 433 -39.09 1.79 -0.73
CA GLU A 433 -38.69 3.19 -0.87
C GLU A 433 -38.96 3.98 0.42
N ASP A 434 -40.19 3.93 0.96
CA ASP A 434 -40.59 4.62 2.19
C ASP A 434 -39.69 4.23 3.40
N PHE A 435 -39.19 2.99 3.44
CA PHE A 435 -38.32 2.51 4.52
C PHE A 435 -36.83 2.84 4.29
N TYR A 436 -36.30 2.57 3.10
CA TYR A 436 -34.86 2.64 2.83
C TYR A 436 -34.39 3.99 2.30
N GLU A 437 -35.24 4.80 1.63
CA GLU A 437 -34.86 6.10 1.08
C GLU A 437 -34.36 7.06 2.19
N PRO A 438 -35.07 7.24 3.34
CA PRO A 438 -34.59 8.12 4.39
C PRO A 438 -33.25 7.67 5.00
N LEU A 439 -33.06 6.35 5.12
CA LEU A 439 -31.82 5.76 5.62
C LEU A 439 -30.67 5.95 4.62
N CYS A 440 -30.96 5.83 3.33
CA CYS A 440 -30.02 6.04 2.24
C CYS A 440 -29.54 7.49 2.23
N GLU A 441 -30.47 8.45 2.22
CA GLU A 441 -30.15 9.89 2.23
C GLU A 441 -29.35 10.29 3.47
N MET A 442 -29.76 9.81 4.65
CA MET A 442 -29.03 10.06 5.89
C MET A 442 -27.60 9.51 5.82
N SER A 443 -27.44 8.27 5.37
CA SER A 443 -26.13 7.62 5.28
C SER A 443 -25.21 8.33 4.29
N LEU A 444 -25.72 8.71 3.12
CA LEU A 444 -24.99 9.48 2.11
C LEU A 444 -24.57 10.86 2.65
N ARG A 445 -25.51 11.62 3.23
CA ARG A 445 -25.22 12.94 3.79
C ARG A 445 -24.14 12.89 4.87
N ARG A 446 -24.21 11.90 5.77
CA ARG A 446 -23.21 11.72 6.83
C ARG A 446 -21.86 11.26 6.29
N ARG A 447 -21.85 10.35 5.30
CA ARG A 447 -20.63 9.90 4.60
C ARG A 447 -19.93 11.08 3.95
N ASP A 448 -20.67 11.92 3.26
CA ASP A 448 -20.16 13.06 2.50
C ASP A 448 -19.60 14.17 3.41
N SER A 449 -20.31 14.47 4.50
CA SER A 449 -19.78 15.32 5.57
C SER A 449 -18.51 14.73 6.20
N MET A 450 -18.47 13.40 6.38
CA MET A 450 -17.29 12.70 6.87
C MET A 450 -16.12 12.77 5.87
N ALA A 451 -16.37 12.72 4.55
CA ALA A 451 -15.34 12.95 3.53
C ALA A 451 -14.73 14.34 3.68
N MET A 452 -15.56 15.38 3.80
CA MET A 452 -15.09 16.75 4.00
C MET A 452 -14.29 16.93 5.31
N PHE A 453 -14.74 16.29 6.39
CA PHE A 453 -13.99 16.27 7.65
C PHE A 453 -12.61 15.61 7.46
N GLY A 454 -12.56 14.48 6.75
CA GLY A 454 -11.33 13.78 6.42
C GLY A 454 -10.32 14.70 5.70
N ILE A 455 -10.79 15.35 4.64
CA ILE A 455 -9.98 16.27 3.84
C ILE A 455 -9.46 17.45 4.69
N LYS A 456 -10.32 18.10 5.46
CA LYS A 456 -9.98 19.34 6.19
C LYS A 456 -9.24 19.13 7.51
N LYS A 457 -9.48 18.01 8.21
CA LYS A 457 -9.09 17.82 9.62
C LYS A 457 -8.23 16.59 9.90
N VAL A 458 -8.31 15.55 9.08
CA VAL A 458 -7.56 14.30 9.29
C VAL A 458 -6.21 14.31 8.54
N GLY A 459 -5.99 15.29 7.66
CA GLY A 459 -4.71 15.41 6.95
C GLY A 459 -4.50 14.32 5.91
N ILE A 460 -5.55 13.94 5.17
CA ILE A 460 -5.48 12.97 4.06
C ILE A 460 -4.66 13.52 2.87
N VAL A 461 -4.12 14.73 2.99
CA VAL A 461 -3.47 15.49 1.94
C VAL A 461 -2.01 15.64 2.32
N ASP A 462 -1.12 15.11 1.49
CA ASP A 462 0.29 14.90 1.86
C ASP A 462 1.21 16.06 1.49
N ILE A 463 0.75 17.02 0.67
CA ILE A 463 1.55 18.11 0.13
C ILE A 463 0.98 19.45 0.60
N SER A 464 1.84 20.32 1.16
CA SER A 464 1.47 21.70 1.44
C SER A 464 1.38 22.50 0.15
N CYS A 465 0.37 23.37 0.03
CA CYS A 465 0.31 24.29 -1.09
C CYS A 465 1.50 25.26 -1.14
N ASP A 466 2.15 25.54 0.00
CA ASP A 466 3.35 26.39 0.07
C ASP A 466 4.57 25.74 -0.63
N ASP A 467 4.54 24.41 -0.77
CA ASP A 467 5.55 23.63 -1.49
C ASP A 467 5.32 23.64 -3.01
N LEU A 468 4.21 24.21 -3.50
CA LEU A 468 3.88 24.31 -4.92
C LEU A 468 4.15 25.71 -5.46
N GLU A 469 4.89 25.79 -6.56
CA GLU A 469 5.10 27.02 -7.32
C GLU A 469 4.40 26.91 -8.68
N TRP A 470 3.35 27.69 -8.85
CA TRP A 470 2.54 27.72 -10.07
C TRP A 470 1.75 29.02 -10.18
N LYS A 471 1.11 29.23 -11.33
CA LYS A 471 0.21 30.36 -11.58
C LYS A 471 -1.13 29.83 -12.08
N ASP A 472 -2.24 30.34 -11.55
CA ASP A 472 -3.58 30.07 -12.06
C ASP A 472 -3.91 31.05 -13.20
N ASP A 473 -3.16 30.96 -14.31
CA ASP A 473 -3.38 31.78 -15.49
C ASP A 473 -3.20 30.96 -16.78
N GLY A 474 -3.53 31.56 -17.92
CA GLY A 474 -3.47 30.86 -19.22
C GLY A 474 -2.06 30.45 -19.66
N SER A 475 -0.99 30.97 -19.04
CA SER A 475 0.39 30.70 -19.47
C SER A 475 0.90 29.33 -19.01
N SER A 476 0.36 28.81 -17.90
CA SER A 476 0.68 27.50 -17.34
C SER A 476 -0.38 26.44 -17.67
N LEU A 477 -1.50 26.81 -18.30
CA LEU A 477 -2.61 25.90 -18.56
C LEU A 477 -2.24 24.86 -19.64
N LEU A 478 -2.20 23.59 -19.23
CA LEU A 478 -1.93 22.45 -20.11
C LEU A 478 -3.20 21.87 -20.73
N GLY A 479 -4.34 22.02 -20.05
CA GLY A 479 -5.63 21.59 -20.57
C GLY A 479 -6.78 21.72 -19.59
N THR A 480 -8.00 21.72 -20.13
CA THR A 480 -9.22 21.91 -19.34
C THR A 480 -10.14 20.71 -19.54
N GLY A 481 -10.45 20.00 -18.45
CA GLY A 481 -11.47 18.95 -18.42
C GLY A 481 -12.82 19.48 -17.94
N ALA A 482 -13.81 18.60 -17.77
CA ALA A 482 -15.11 18.97 -17.21
C ALA A 482 -15.00 19.49 -15.76
N PHE A 483 -14.33 18.71 -14.90
CA PHE A 483 -14.29 18.93 -13.44
C PHE A 483 -12.99 19.56 -12.92
N ALA A 484 -11.94 19.58 -13.75
CA ALA A 484 -10.62 20.04 -13.35
C ALA A 484 -9.89 20.69 -14.52
N SER A 485 -9.00 21.61 -14.22
CA SER A 485 -8.02 22.19 -15.13
C SER A 485 -6.63 21.70 -14.73
N VAL A 486 -5.75 21.49 -15.72
CA VAL A 486 -4.40 20.99 -15.49
C VAL A 486 -3.40 22.08 -15.82
N TYR A 487 -2.51 22.38 -14.88
CA TYR A 487 -1.50 23.43 -15.00
C TYR A 487 -0.10 22.85 -14.86
N GLU A 488 0.88 23.49 -15.48
CA GLU A 488 2.29 23.27 -15.21
C GLU A 488 2.69 23.97 -13.90
N GLY A 489 3.48 23.30 -13.08
CA GLY A 489 4.01 23.84 -11.84
C GLY A 489 5.32 23.21 -11.42
N ARG A 490 5.81 23.57 -10.23
CA ARG A 490 6.99 22.99 -9.60
C ARG A 490 6.71 22.62 -8.15
N LEU A 491 7.16 21.44 -7.74
CA LEU A 491 7.12 20.96 -6.37
C LEU A 491 8.48 21.17 -5.71
N LYS A 492 8.52 21.85 -4.55
CA LYS A 492 9.71 21.99 -3.72
C LYS A 492 9.97 20.69 -2.96
N LEU A 493 11.17 20.16 -3.11
CA LEU A 493 11.67 18.98 -2.40
C LEU A 493 12.96 19.37 -1.65
N ARG A 494 13.41 18.52 -0.72
CA ARG A 494 14.66 18.73 0.02
C ARG A 494 15.88 18.88 -0.90
N GLU A 495 15.85 18.21 -2.05
CA GLU A 495 16.95 18.13 -3.02
C GLU A 495 16.82 19.14 -4.18
N GLY A 496 15.76 19.96 -4.21
CA GLY A 496 15.55 20.96 -5.27
C GLY A 496 14.09 21.11 -5.68
N LYS A 497 13.86 21.63 -6.89
CA LYS A 497 12.51 21.83 -7.45
C LYS A 497 12.27 20.84 -8.59
N GLN A 498 11.13 20.15 -8.55
CA GLN A 498 10.75 19.18 -9.57
C GLN A 498 9.56 19.69 -10.40
N PRO A 499 9.61 19.66 -11.74
CA PRO A 499 8.46 19.97 -12.58
C PRO A 499 7.29 18.99 -12.32
N VAL A 500 6.07 19.51 -12.26
CA VAL A 500 4.85 18.74 -11.99
C VAL A 500 3.67 19.24 -12.82
N ALA A 501 2.71 18.35 -13.06
CA ALA A 501 1.38 18.71 -13.52
C ALA A 501 0.44 18.82 -12.30
N LEU A 502 -0.31 19.92 -12.23
CA LEU A 502 -1.25 20.24 -11.16
C LEU A 502 -2.67 20.15 -11.71
N LYS A 503 -3.38 19.06 -11.38
CA LYS A 503 -4.79 18.90 -11.73
C LYS A 503 -5.63 19.54 -10.63
N VAL A 504 -6.08 20.77 -10.88
CA VAL A 504 -6.83 21.62 -9.96
C VAL A 504 -8.32 21.45 -10.23
N TRP A 505 -9.08 21.06 -9.21
CA TRP A 505 -10.53 20.98 -9.29
C TRP A 505 -11.12 22.38 -9.47
N LYS A 506 -12.08 22.51 -10.39
CA LYS A 506 -12.69 23.81 -10.70
C LYS A 506 -13.61 24.28 -9.59
N ASP A 507 -14.43 23.37 -9.10
CA ASP A 507 -15.43 23.65 -8.07
C ASP A 507 -14.80 23.57 -6.68
N GLU A 508 -15.34 24.36 -5.75
CA GLU A 508 -15.02 24.24 -4.34
C GLU A 508 -15.37 22.84 -3.82
N LEU A 509 -14.47 22.26 -3.04
CA LEU A 509 -14.70 21.01 -2.32
C LEU A 509 -15.77 21.23 -1.25
N ASN A 510 -16.84 20.47 -1.38
CA ASN A 510 -17.98 20.44 -0.46
C ASN A 510 -18.50 19.02 -0.33
N ASP A 511 -19.49 18.80 0.53
CA ASP A 511 -20.04 17.48 0.82
C ASP A 511 -20.41 16.70 -0.47
N SER A 512 -20.92 17.37 -1.51
CA SER A 512 -21.37 16.70 -2.75
C SER A 512 -20.24 16.12 -3.61
N ASN A 513 -19.00 16.63 -3.51
CA ASN A 513 -17.89 16.24 -4.38
C ASN A 513 -16.66 15.70 -3.64
N ALA A 514 -16.60 15.86 -2.31
CA ALA A 514 -15.49 15.42 -1.46
C ALA A 514 -15.20 13.93 -1.55
N SER A 515 -16.24 13.10 -1.55
CA SER A 515 -16.13 11.64 -1.69
C SER A 515 -15.47 11.25 -3.02
N SER A 516 -15.62 12.08 -4.05
CA SER A 516 -15.02 11.89 -5.37
C SER A 516 -13.54 12.21 -5.40
N PHE A 517 -13.18 13.32 -4.79
CA PHE A 517 -11.79 13.71 -4.62
C PHE A 517 -11.02 12.66 -3.82
N LEU A 518 -11.58 12.17 -2.71
CA LEU A 518 -10.96 11.10 -1.92
C LEU A 518 -10.82 9.80 -2.69
N ALA A 519 -11.87 9.38 -3.40
CA ALA A 519 -11.85 8.15 -4.20
C ALA A 519 -10.78 8.18 -5.30
N GLU A 520 -10.65 9.32 -6.01
CA GLU A 520 -9.62 9.51 -7.03
C GLU A 520 -8.22 9.49 -6.41
N THR A 521 -8.02 10.23 -5.32
CA THR A 521 -6.74 10.30 -4.58
C THR A 521 -6.28 8.92 -4.13
N GLU A 522 -7.14 8.14 -3.47
CA GLU A 522 -6.73 6.84 -2.94
C GLU A 522 -6.51 5.80 -4.05
N THR A 523 -7.23 5.91 -5.17
CA THR A 523 -6.99 5.08 -6.35
C THR A 523 -5.60 5.35 -6.91
N LEU A 524 -5.23 6.63 -7.06
CA LEU A 524 -3.91 7.02 -7.58
C LEU A 524 -2.77 6.62 -6.64
N ARG A 525 -2.97 6.65 -5.32
CA ARG A 525 -1.96 6.17 -4.34
C ARG A 525 -1.57 4.70 -4.54
N LYS A 526 -2.47 3.86 -5.06
CA LYS A 526 -2.19 2.43 -5.33
C LYS A 526 -1.34 2.22 -6.59
N LEU A 527 -1.12 3.27 -7.40
CA LEU A 527 -0.56 3.18 -8.74
C LEU A 527 0.84 3.82 -8.80
N ASN A 528 1.86 2.98 -8.64
CA ASN A 528 3.25 3.38 -8.85
C ASN A 528 3.93 2.39 -9.79
N TYR A 529 4.03 2.75 -11.07
CA TYR A 529 4.58 1.89 -12.12
C TYR A 529 5.18 2.73 -13.26
N PRO A 530 6.26 2.28 -13.94
CA PRO A 530 6.98 3.10 -14.93
C PRO A 530 6.12 3.67 -16.07
N PHE A 531 5.08 2.93 -16.49
CA PHE A 531 4.20 3.29 -17.61
C PHE A 531 2.86 3.87 -17.17
N ILE A 532 2.74 4.32 -15.92
CA ILE A 532 1.59 5.06 -15.39
C ILE A 532 2.10 6.42 -14.95
N VAL A 533 1.30 7.48 -15.15
CA VAL A 533 1.66 8.83 -14.67
C VAL A 533 1.84 8.78 -13.16
N LYS A 534 3.04 9.13 -12.67
CA LYS A 534 3.34 9.09 -11.24
C LYS A 534 2.48 10.11 -10.49
N PHE A 535 1.83 9.66 -9.43
CA PHE A 535 1.13 10.52 -8.48
C PHE A 535 2.06 10.85 -7.30
N TYR A 536 2.31 12.14 -7.05
CA TYR A 536 3.17 12.58 -5.94
C TYR A 536 2.38 12.79 -4.65
N GLY A 537 1.12 13.21 -4.76
CA GLY A 537 0.25 13.46 -3.61
C GLY A 537 -0.86 14.44 -3.94
N ALA A 538 -1.71 14.71 -2.95
CA ALA A 538 -2.74 15.73 -3.03
C ALA A 538 -2.31 16.99 -2.26
N ALA A 539 -2.84 18.16 -2.66
CA ALA A 539 -2.75 19.43 -1.93
C ALA A 539 -4.13 20.11 -1.85
N LEU A 540 -4.30 21.06 -0.92
CA LEU A 540 -5.53 21.85 -0.78
C LEU A 540 -5.25 23.33 -0.99
N LEU A 541 -5.80 23.87 -2.07
CA LEU A 541 -5.75 25.28 -2.37
C LEU A 541 -6.81 26.01 -1.54
N LYS A 542 -6.38 26.96 -0.71
CA LYS A 542 -7.27 27.80 0.10
C LYS A 542 -7.31 29.20 -0.50
N GLU A 543 -8.49 29.62 -0.93
CA GLU A 543 -8.75 30.95 -1.50
C GLU A 543 -9.86 31.59 -0.68
N GLY A 544 -9.48 32.33 0.36
CA GLY A 544 -10.42 32.77 1.39
C GLY A 544 -11.02 31.57 2.12
N ASP A 545 -12.35 31.48 2.16
CA ASP A 545 -13.08 30.34 2.74
C ASP A 545 -13.21 29.15 1.79
N GLN A 546 -12.95 29.35 0.49
CA GLN A 546 -13.07 28.29 -0.51
C GLN A 546 -11.86 27.35 -0.47
N VAL A 547 -12.12 26.06 -0.57
CA VAL A 547 -11.10 25.02 -0.62
C VAL A 547 -11.22 24.24 -1.92
N ARG A 548 -10.21 24.30 -2.79
CA ARG A 548 -10.14 23.50 -4.02
C ARG A 548 -9.10 22.38 -3.86
N GLY A 549 -9.38 21.22 -4.46
CA GLY A 549 -8.47 20.08 -4.46
C GLY A 549 -7.43 20.17 -5.57
N ILE A 550 -6.18 19.84 -5.27
CA ILE A 550 -5.09 19.72 -6.25
C ILE A 550 -4.54 18.30 -6.21
N LEU A 551 -4.43 17.66 -7.37
CA LEU A 551 -3.67 16.42 -7.54
C LEU A 551 -2.32 16.74 -8.20
N VAL A 552 -1.22 16.38 -7.55
CA VAL A 552 0.15 16.68 -7.99
C VAL A 552 0.71 15.44 -8.69
N MET A 553 1.07 15.57 -9.96
CA MET A 553 1.38 14.45 -10.85
C MET A 553 2.64 14.71 -11.68
N GLU A 554 3.20 13.65 -12.26
CA GLU A 554 4.29 13.71 -13.24
C GLU A 554 3.89 14.58 -14.44
N LEU A 555 4.74 15.56 -14.76
CA LEU A 555 4.57 16.40 -15.94
C LEU A 555 4.94 15.61 -17.21
N CYS A 556 4.00 15.53 -18.15
CA CYS A 556 4.19 14.92 -19.46
C CYS A 556 4.06 15.99 -20.56
N LYS A 557 4.75 15.80 -21.69
CA LYS A 557 4.84 16.84 -22.74
C LYS A 557 3.58 16.97 -23.60
N GLU A 558 2.94 15.87 -23.96
CA GLU A 558 1.69 15.87 -24.73
C GLU A 558 0.94 14.53 -24.61
N ASN A 559 -0.30 14.46 -25.11
CA ASN A 559 -1.04 13.22 -25.24
C ASN A 559 -0.77 12.51 -26.58
N LEU A 560 -0.86 11.19 -26.57
CA LEU A 560 -0.52 10.34 -27.71
C LEU A 560 -1.44 10.56 -28.91
N ARG A 561 -2.71 10.95 -28.69
CA ARG A 561 -3.61 11.35 -29.77
C ARG A 561 -3.02 12.52 -30.56
N ARG A 562 -2.67 13.61 -29.88
CA ARG A 562 -2.11 14.81 -30.52
C ARG A 562 -0.81 14.47 -31.25
N HIS A 563 0.07 13.71 -30.58
CA HIS A 563 1.35 13.28 -31.12
C HIS A 563 1.24 12.51 -32.44
N ILE A 564 0.21 11.67 -32.59
CA ILE A 564 -0.02 10.85 -33.80
C ILE A 564 -0.85 11.61 -34.85
N PHE A 565 -1.94 12.27 -34.45
CA PHE A 565 -2.95 12.79 -35.38
C PHE A 565 -2.52 14.09 -36.05
N LEU A 566 -1.64 14.87 -35.42
CA LEU A 566 -1.12 16.11 -36.00
C LEU A 566 0.15 15.91 -36.83
N ASN A 567 0.77 14.73 -36.76
CA ASN A 567 2.09 14.45 -37.32
C ASN A 567 2.02 13.18 -38.20
N PRO A 568 1.75 13.30 -39.51
CA PRO A 568 1.60 12.15 -40.42
C PRO A 568 2.78 11.17 -40.42
N GLU A 569 3.99 11.65 -40.15
CA GLU A 569 5.23 10.86 -40.01
C GLU A 569 5.22 9.90 -38.82
N ASN A 570 4.39 10.20 -37.81
CA ASN A 570 4.17 9.35 -36.64
C ASN A 570 3.09 8.29 -36.87
N ILE A 571 2.41 8.31 -38.03
CA ILE A 571 1.35 7.36 -38.35
C ILE A 571 1.93 6.15 -39.09
N PRO A 572 1.92 4.93 -38.50
CA PRO A 572 2.50 3.73 -39.12
C PRO A 572 1.89 3.35 -40.47
N GLY A 573 0.60 3.61 -40.67
CA GLY A 573 -0.11 3.37 -41.92
C GLY A 573 0.28 4.32 -43.06
N VAL A 574 0.90 5.47 -42.75
CA VAL A 574 1.32 6.48 -43.74
C VAL A 574 2.84 6.47 -43.93
N SER A 575 3.60 6.46 -42.84
CA SER A 575 5.05 6.57 -42.83
C SER A 575 5.75 5.35 -43.45
N THR A 576 6.80 5.61 -44.24
CA THR A 576 7.73 4.57 -44.73
C THR A 576 8.79 4.20 -43.69
N ASN A 577 8.96 5.00 -42.64
CA ASN A 577 10.01 4.81 -41.64
C ASN A 577 9.72 3.60 -40.75
N ALA A 578 10.67 2.66 -40.68
CA ALA A 578 10.58 1.51 -39.80
C ALA A 578 10.50 1.92 -38.32
N ALA A 579 11.15 3.02 -37.92
CA ALA A 579 11.13 3.52 -36.56
C ALA A 579 9.73 3.90 -36.09
N THR A 580 8.88 4.46 -36.97
CA THR A 580 7.49 4.80 -36.65
C THR A 580 6.69 3.55 -36.23
N LYS A 581 6.88 2.43 -36.94
CA LYS A 581 6.24 1.15 -36.60
C LYS A 581 6.76 0.60 -35.28
N THR A 582 8.07 0.66 -35.08
CA THR A 582 8.70 0.23 -33.81
C THR A 582 8.21 1.05 -32.63
N ASN A 583 7.99 2.36 -32.79
CA ASN A 583 7.43 3.22 -31.77
C ASN A 583 5.99 2.81 -31.42
N ALA A 584 5.13 2.57 -32.41
CA ALA A 584 3.76 2.10 -32.17
C ALA A 584 3.71 0.76 -31.42
N ILE A 585 4.59 -0.18 -31.76
CA ILE A 585 4.74 -1.46 -31.03
C ILE A 585 5.19 -1.21 -29.59
N ARG A 586 6.19 -0.35 -29.39
CA ARG A 586 6.70 0.00 -28.06
C ARG A 586 5.62 0.66 -27.20
N TRP A 587 4.84 1.58 -27.76
CA TRP A 587 3.71 2.22 -27.08
C TRP A 587 2.66 1.19 -26.69
N ALA A 588 2.23 0.33 -27.61
CA ALA A 588 1.26 -0.72 -27.33
C ALA A 588 1.72 -1.66 -26.21
N ARG A 589 3.00 -2.07 -26.22
CA ARG A 589 3.59 -2.91 -25.18
C ARG A 589 3.61 -2.22 -23.82
N ASN A 590 4.03 -0.96 -23.76
CA ASN A 590 4.07 -0.20 -22.51
C ASN A 590 2.66 0.03 -21.94
N ILE A 591 1.67 0.30 -22.79
CA ILE A 591 0.26 0.41 -22.38
C ILE A 591 -0.25 -0.95 -21.85
N ALA A 592 0.07 -2.06 -22.53
CA ALA A 592 -0.30 -3.40 -22.07
C ALA A 592 0.31 -3.73 -20.70
N ASN A 593 1.59 -3.42 -20.48
CA ASN A 593 2.26 -3.55 -19.17
C ASN A 593 1.54 -2.74 -18.08
N ALA A 594 1.15 -1.50 -18.39
CA ALA A 594 0.41 -0.65 -17.45
C ALA A 594 -0.97 -1.24 -17.12
N LEU A 595 -1.70 -1.73 -18.13
CA LEU A 595 -3.00 -2.37 -17.92
C LEU A 595 -2.91 -3.64 -17.08
N GLU A 596 -1.89 -4.48 -17.32
CA GLU A 596 -1.63 -5.67 -16.50
C GLU A 596 -1.45 -5.27 -15.03
N PHE A 597 -0.58 -4.28 -14.77
CA PHE A 597 -0.33 -3.77 -13.42
C PHE A 597 -1.58 -3.18 -12.74
N ILE A 598 -2.42 -2.44 -13.50
CA ILE A 598 -3.68 -1.85 -13.01
C ILE A 598 -4.67 -2.97 -12.65
N HIS A 599 -4.83 -3.96 -13.54
CA HIS A 599 -5.77 -5.08 -13.37
C HIS A 599 -5.36 -5.99 -12.21
N GLU A 600 -4.07 -6.22 -12.01
CA GLU A 600 -3.54 -6.96 -10.85
C GLU A 600 -3.85 -6.32 -9.50
N ARG A 601 -4.21 -5.02 -9.47
CA ARG A 601 -4.66 -4.30 -8.27
C ARG A 601 -6.18 -4.29 -8.11
N GLY A 602 -6.91 -5.01 -8.96
CA GLY A 602 -8.37 -5.02 -8.96
C GLY A 602 -8.99 -3.72 -9.49
N ILE A 603 -8.20 -2.87 -10.15
CA ILE A 603 -8.67 -1.61 -10.73
C ILE A 603 -9.01 -1.85 -12.20
N VAL A 604 -10.11 -1.27 -12.66
CA VAL A 604 -10.46 -1.19 -14.08
C VAL A 604 -10.36 0.27 -14.50
N HIS A 605 -9.64 0.55 -15.59
CA HIS A 605 -9.40 1.91 -16.05
C HIS A 605 -10.70 2.60 -16.48
N ARG A 606 -11.56 1.92 -17.25
CA ARG A 606 -12.90 2.35 -17.71
C ARG A 606 -12.97 3.58 -18.62
N GLY A 607 -11.89 4.36 -18.71
CA GLY A 607 -11.77 5.54 -19.58
C GLY A 607 -10.60 5.48 -20.55
N LEU A 608 -10.18 4.28 -20.99
CA LEU A 608 -8.96 4.12 -21.76
C LEU A 608 -9.14 4.65 -23.20
N ARG A 609 -8.31 5.62 -23.60
CA ARG A 609 -8.30 6.28 -24.92
C ARG A 609 -6.97 6.99 -25.16
N LEU A 610 -6.66 7.33 -26.41
CA LEU A 610 -5.38 7.98 -26.77
C LEU A 610 -5.15 9.34 -26.09
N GLU A 611 -6.20 10.07 -25.71
CA GLU A 611 -6.08 11.32 -24.96
C GLU A 611 -5.60 11.13 -23.51
N ASN A 612 -5.84 9.94 -22.96
CA ASN A 612 -5.44 9.59 -21.60
C ASN A 612 -4.11 8.82 -21.58
N ILE A 613 -3.42 8.73 -22.73
CA ILE A 613 -2.03 8.26 -22.80
C ILE A 613 -1.16 9.47 -23.03
N LEU A 614 -0.25 9.73 -22.12
CA LEU A 614 0.68 10.84 -22.19
C LEU A 614 2.07 10.37 -22.59
N LEU A 615 2.90 11.26 -23.12
CA LEU A 615 4.31 11.01 -23.38
C LEU A 615 5.16 11.76 -22.36
N SER A 616 6.09 11.06 -21.72
CA SER A 616 7.13 11.69 -20.89
C SER A 616 8.09 12.50 -21.79
N PRO A 617 8.94 13.36 -21.19
CA PRO A 617 10.00 14.04 -21.93
C PRO A 617 10.86 13.08 -22.77
N GLU A 618 11.12 11.87 -22.26
CA GLU A 618 11.91 10.79 -22.87
C GLU A 618 11.11 9.90 -23.85
N ASP A 619 9.94 10.33 -24.31
CA ASP A 619 9.09 9.58 -25.26
C ASP A 619 8.57 8.24 -24.74
N VAL A 620 8.52 8.07 -23.41
CA VAL A 620 7.90 6.91 -22.77
C VAL A 620 6.41 7.19 -22.57
N VAL A 621 5.55 6.29 -23.02
CA VAL A 621 4.11 6.41 -22.77
C VAL A 621 3.75 6.16 -21.30
N LYS A 622 2.82 6.96 -20.81
CA LYS A 622 2.29 6.97 -19.44
C LYS A 622 0.77 6.95 -19.48
N VAL A 623 0.14 5.95 -18.86
CA VAL A 623 -1.32 5.89 -18.71
C VAL A 623 -1.76 6.88 -17.62
N ALA A 624 -2.75 7.72 -17.92
CA ALA A 624 -3.29 8.77 -17.05
C ALA A 624 -4.81 8.58 -16.79
N ASP A 625 -5.37 9.31 -15.82
CA ASP A 625 -6.81 9.32 -15.50
C ASP A 625 -7.39 7.91 -15.15
N VAL A 626 -6.58 7.08 -14.49
CA VAL A 626 -6.99 5.73 -14.06
C VAL A 626 -8.14 5.79 -13.04
N GLY A 627 -9.19 5.00 -13.25
CA GLY A 627 -10.31 4.87 -12.32
C GLY A 627 -11.37 5.98 -12.43
N VAL A 628 -11.14 6.99 -13.28
CA VAL A 628 -12.11 8.04 -13.58
C VAL A 628 -12.98 7.59 -14.76
N ALA A 629 -14.07 6.87 -14.50
CA ALA A 629 -14.96 6.38 -15.54
C ALA A 629 -15.75 7.54 -16.19
N ARG A 630 -15.22 8.09 -17.29
CA ARG A 630 -15.91 9.10 -18.10
C ARG A 630 -16.51 8.43 -19.33
N PHE A 631 -17.67 7.79 -19.17
CA PHE A 631 -18.43 7.17 -20.27
C PHE A 631 -18.98 8.16 -21.31
N ALA A 632 -18.72 9.46 -21.15
CA ALA A 632 -19.48 10.53 -21.80
C ALA A 632 -18.92 11.04 -23.15
N VAL A 633 -17.74 10.60 -23.64
CA VAL A 633 -17.06 11.40 -24.70
C VAL A 633 -16.56 10.65 -25.95
N VAL A 634 -16.23 9.35 -25.91
CA VAL A 634 -15.84 8.62 -27.15
C VAL A 634 -16.30 7.17 -27.13
N HIS A 635 -17.40 6.90 -27.84
CA HIS A 635 -18.25 5.73 -27.64
C HIS A 635 -17.76 4.44 -28.31
N ALA A 636 -16.86 4.56 -29.30
CA ALA A 636 -16.21 3.40 -29.92
C ALA A 636 -15.38 2.59 -28.91
N TYR A 637 -14.86 3.24 -27.87
CA TYR A 637 -14.03 2.62 -26.82
C TYR A 637 -14.82 1.81 -25.79
N VAL A 638 -16.15 1.94 -25.77
CA VAL A 638 -17.01 1.25 -24.80
C VAL A 638 -17.28 -0.17 -25.27
N ALA A 639 -16.95 -1.15 -24.42
CA ALA A 639 -17.13 -2.55 -24.74
C ALA A 639 -18.63 -2.93 -24.85
N PRO A 640 -19.02 -3.84 -25.77
CA PRO A 640 -20.43 -4.22 -25.99
C PRO A 640 -21.19 -4.66 -24.73
N GLU A 641 -20.54 -5.36 -23.82
CA GLU A 641 -21.08 -5.80 -22.54
C GLU A 641 -21.41 -4.63 -21.58
N VAL A 642 -20.65 -3.53 -21.66
CA VAL A 642 -20.93 -2.30 -20.91
C VAL A 642 -22.15 -1.60 -21.51
N ILE A 643 -22.24 -1.54 -22.84
CA ILE A 643 -23.39 -0.96 -23.57
C ILE A 643 -24.67 -1.74 -23.24
N ARG A 644 -24.58 -3.07 -23.18
CA ARG A 644 -25.70 -3.96 -22.84
C ARG A 644 -26.00 -4.02 -21.34
N PHE A 645 -25.37 -3.18 -20.51
CA PHE A 645 -25.51 -3.17 -19.05
C PHE A 645 -25.33 -4.56 -18.42
N SER A 646 -24.50 -5.40 -19.03
CA SER A 646 -24.16 -6.73 -18.54
C SER A 646 -23.10 -6.63 -17.45
N ILE A 647 -22.97 -7.69 -16.64
CA ILE A 647 -21.88 -7.75 -15.67
C ILE A 647 -20.57 -7.83 -16.44
N TYR A 648 -19.66 -6.87 -16.22
CA TYR A 648 -18.37 -6.79 -16.90
C TYR A 648 -17.22 -7.00 -15.90
N ASP A 649 -15.98 -6.99 -16.37
CA ASP A 649 -14.76 -7.10 -15.56
C ASP A 649 -13.65 -6.22 -16.19
N SER A 650 -12.38 -6.49 -15.90
CA SER A 650 -11.26 -5.74 -16.47
C SER A 650 -11.09 -5.90 -17.99
N LYS A 651 -11.77 -6.87 -18.63
CA LYS A 651 -11.67 -7.09 -20.09
C LYS A 651 -12.22 -5.95 -20.92
N VAL A 652 -13.05 -5.09 -20.34
CA VAL A 652 -13.52 -3.86 -21.00
C VAL A 652 -12.36 -2.94 -21.40
N ASP A 653 -11.28 -2.91 -20.62
CA ASP A 653 -10.08 -2.12 -20.97
C ASP A 653 -9.28 -2.76 -22.11
N ILE A 654 -9.32 -4.10 -22.23
CA ILE A 654 -8.70 -4.83 -23.35
C ILE A 654 -9.44 -4.50 -24.65
N TYR A 655 -10.76 -4.40 -24.58
CA TYR A 655 -11.55 -3.89 -25.69
C TYR A 655 -11.14 -2.45 -26.03
N SER A 656 -11.11 -1.53 -25.06
CA SER A 656 -10.66 -0.16 -25.34
C SER A 656 -9.24 -0.11 -25.93
N PHE A 657 -8.33 -0.97 -25.47
CA PHE A 657 -6.96 -1.08 -25.96
C PHE A 657 -6.88 -1.48 -27.43
N GLY A 658 -7.73 -2.40 -27.90
CA GLY A 658 -7.83 -2.70 -29.32
C GLY A 658 -8.21 -1.47 -30.17
N ILE A 659 -9.05 -0.56 -29.64
CA ILE A 659 -9.47 0.69 -30.33
C ILE A 659 -8.33 1.64 -30.44
N MET A 660 -7.55 1.75 -29.36
CA MET A 660 -6.30 2.50 -29.42
C MET A 660 -5.35 1.92 -30.45
N MET A 661 -5.19 0.60 -30.53
CA MET A 661 -4.30 -0.01 -31.52
C MET A 661 -4.71 0.32 -32.96
N TRP A 662 -6.02 0.33 -33.24
CA TRP A 662 -6.51 0.77 -34.54
C TRP A 662 -6.22 2.27 -34.78
N GLU A 663 -6.54 3.14 -33.81
CA GLU A 663 -6.31 4.59 -33.93
C GLU A 663 -4.81 4.94 -34.02
N MET A 664 -3.94 4.23 -33.30
CA MET A 664 -2.47 4.41 -33.35
C MET A 664 -1.93 4.08 -34.74
N TRP A 665 -2.44 3.00 -35.37
CA TRP A 665 -1.94 2.57 -36.67
C TRP A 665 -2.38 3.49 -37.80
N TYR A 666 -3.65 3.87 -37.79
CA TYR A 666 -4.25 4.62 -38.88
C TYR A 666 -4.29 6.13 -38.66
N GLY A 667 -4.09 6.62 -37.43
CA GLY A 667 -4.15 8.05 -37.12
C GLY A 667 -5.51 8.69 -37.43
N LYS A 668 -6.59 7.90 -37.39
CA LYS A 668 -7.98 8.32 -37.61
C LYS A 668 -8.83 7.92 -36.40
N ARG A 669 -9.97 8.60 -36.23
CA ARG A 669 -10.93 8.24 -35.16
C ARG A 669 -11.71 6.99 -35.54
N ALA A 670 -11.75 6.02 -34.64
CA ALA A 670 -12.46 4.76 -34.84
C ALA A 670 -13.97 5.01 -34.99
N LEU A 671 -14.59 4.32 -35.96
CA LEU A 671 -16.03 4.34 -36.24
C LEU A 671 -16.63 5.72 -36.59
N LEU A 672 -15.80 6.74 -36.86
CA LEU A 672 -16.29 8.08 -37.24
C LEU A 672 -17.06 8.06 -38.58
N GLU A 673 -16.66 7.19 -39.50
CA GLU A 673 -17.23 7.06 -40.85
C GLU A 673 -18.65 6.48 -40.87
N ILE A 674 -19.08 5.84 -39.77
CA ILE A 674 -20.42 5.24 -39.66
C ILE A 674 -21.52 6.30 -39.71
N GLY A 675 -21.21 7.56 -39.35
CA GLY A 675 -22.17 8.65 -39.27
C GLY A 675 -23.31 8.37 -38.26
N GLY A 676 -24.16 9.38 -38.05
CA GLY A 676 -25.33 9.27 -37.18
C GLY A 676 -25.10 9.75 -35.74
N ASP A 677 -26.16 9.64 -34.94
CA ASP A 677 -26.15 10.06 -33.55
C ASP A 677 -25.43 9.04 -32.65
N LEU A 678 -25.25 9.43 -31.39
CA LEU A 678 -24.59 8.63 -30.36
C LEU A 678 -25.15 7.20 -30.25
N ASN A 679 -26.48 7.09 -30.18
CA ASN A 679 -27.15 5.82 -29.94
C ASN A 679 -26.96 4.87 -31.13
N THR A 680 -26.91 5.41 -32.35
CA THR A 680 -26.64 4.62 -33.56
C THR A 680 -25.28 3.95 -33.50
N ILE A 681 -24.24 4.66 -33.05
CA ILE A 681 -22.88 4.09 -32.93
C ILE A 681 -22.84 3.00 -31.84
N LEU A 682 -23.42 3.27 -30.67
CA LEU A 682 -23.48 2.30 -29.57
C LEU A 682 -24.23 1.02 -29.95
N HIS A 683 -25.36 1.15 -30.64
CA HIS A 683 -26.14 0.02 -31.14
C HIS A 683 -25.32 -0.84 -32.11
N LYS A 684 -24.69 -0.21 -33.11
CA LYS A 684 -23.83 -0.91 -34.08
C LYS A 684 -22.65 -1.62 -33.42
N VAL A 685 -22.04 -1.00 -32.41
CA VAL A 685 -20.96 -1.64 -31.61
C VAL A 685 -21.49 -2.86 -30.86
N ALA A 686 -22.67 -2.74 -30.25
CA ALA A 686 -23.34 -3.83 -29.54
C ALA A 686 -23.76 -5.00 -30.46
N GLU A 687 -24.02 -4.72 -31.74
CA GLU A 687 -24.28 -5.71 -32.80
C GLU A 687 -23.01 -6.34 -33.39
N GLY A 688 -21.83 -5.89 -32.97
CA GLY A 688 -20.55 -6.47 -33.41
C GLY A 688 -19.81 -5.67 -34.49
N THR A 689 -20.25 -4.45 -34.82
CA THR A 689 -19.51 -3.58 -35.75
C THR A 689 -18.15 -3.20 -35.17
N ARG A 690 -17.09 -3.29 -35.98
CA ARG A 690 -15.70 -2.95 -35.60
C ARG A 690 -15.03 -2.09 -36.69
N PRO A 691 -14.01 -1.29 -36.34
CA PRO A 691 -13.27 -0.49 -37.32
C PRO A 691 -12.64 -1.35 -38.42
N SER A 692 -12.85 -0.97 -39.67
CA SER A 692 -12.33 -1.64 -40.86
C SER A 692 -10.95 -1.10 -41.27
N HIS A 693 -10.37 -1.69 -42.31
CA HIS A 693 -9.17 -1.15 -42.94
C HIS A 693 -9.47 0.20 -43.61
N VAL A 694 -8.52 1.13 -43.55
CA VAL A 694 -8.62 2.44 -44.20
C VAL A 694 -7.91 2.38 -45.55
N GLU A 695 -8.64 2.54 -46.65
CA GLU A 695 -8.18 2.28 -48.03
C GLU A 695 -6.95 3.10 -48.45
N ASP A 696 -6.80 4.33 -47.96
CA ASP A 696 -5.68 5.23 -48.27
C ASP A 696 -4.41 4.93 -47.45
N ARG A 697 -4.39 3.87 -46.63
CA ARG A 697 -3.30 3.58 -45.69
C ARG A 697 -2.79 2.15 -45.80
N ARG A 698 -1.56 1.92 -45.35
CA ARG A 698 -0.97 0.57 -45.31
C ARG A 698 -1.59 -0.29 -44.22
N LYS A 699 -1.84 -1.56 -44.55
CA LYS A 699 -2.30 -2.56 -43.59
C LYS A 699 -1.27 -2.79 -42.47
N PRO A 700 -1.72 -3.01 -41.22
CA PRO A 700 -0.84 -3.43 -40.14
C PRO A 700 -0.19 -4.79 -40.42
N PRO A 701 0.97 -5.10 -39.81
CA PRO A 701 1.51 -6.45 -39.77
C PRO A 701 0.49 -7.45 -39.22
N ILE A 702 0.59 -8.70 -39.66
CA ILE A 702 -0.37 -9.77 -39.28
C ILE A 702 -0.49 -9.90 -37.76
N GLY A 703 0.64 -9.85 -37.03
CA GLY A 703 0.64 -9.90 -35.57
C GLY A 703 -0.18 -8.78 -34.92
N TRP A 704 -0.09 -7.55 -35.44
CA TRP A 704 -0.89 -6.41 -34.97
C TRP A 704 -2.37 -6.59 -35.27
N GLN A 705 -2.71 -7.06 -36.48
CA GLN A 705 -4.09 -7.34 -36.87
C GLN A 705 -4.72 -8.41 -35.97
N HIS A 706 -4.01 -9.53 -35.75
CA HIS A 706 -4.48 -10.62 -34.91
C HIS A 706 -4.68 -10.16 -33.47
N LEU A 707 -3.73 -9.40 -32.92
CA LEU A 707 -3.83 -8.89 -31.56
C LEU A 707 -5.03 -7.94 -31.40
N MET A 708 -5.17 -6.98 -32.32
CA MET A 708 -6.30 -6.04 -32.35
C MET A 708 -7.64 -6.77 -32.48
N GLN A 709 -7.77 -7.75 -33.36
CA GLN A 709 -9.00 -8.54 -33.52
C GLN A 709 -9.31 -9.33 -32.25
N ARG A 710 -8.32 -9.95 -31.62
CA ARG A 710 -8.51 -10.69 -30.36
C ARG A 710 -8.99 -9.79 -29.22
N CYS A 711 -8.55 -8.54 -29.15
CA CYS A 711 -8.99 -7.58 -28.15
C CYS A 711 -10.51 -7.30 -28.18
N TRP A 712 -11.20 -7.55 -29.31
CA TRP A 712 -12.60 -7.17 -29.51
C TRP A 712 -13.57 -8.31 -29.79
N MET A 713 -13.12 -9.56 -29.59
CA MET A 713 -14.00 -10.72 -29.69
C MET A 713 -14.79 -10.93 -28.39
N GLU A 714 -16.10 -11.18 -28.51
CA GLU A 714 -17.03 -11.29 -27.36
C GLU A 714 -16.80 -12.53 -26.47
N LYS A 715 -16.16 -13.57 -26.98
CA LYS A 715 -15.89 -14.82 -26.24
C LYS A 715 -14.39 -15.03 -26.07
N GLN A 716 -13.80 -14.57 -24.97
CA GLN A 716 -12.50 -15.13 -24.56
C GLN A 716 -12.26 -15.14 -23.05
N LYS A 717 -11.68 -16.26 -22.58
CA LYS A 717 -10.84 -16.37 -21.37
C LYS A 717 -9.56 -15.54 -21.62
N ASN A 718 -9.63 -14.23 -21.39
CA ASN A 718 -8.62 -13.25 -21.80
C ASN A 718 -7.43 -13.06 -20.82
N ASP A 719 -7.23 -13.93 -19.82
CA ASP A 719 -6.18 -13.73 -18.79
C ASP A 719 -4.75 -13.88 -19.31
N GLN A 720 -4.57 -14.45 -20.51
CA GLN A 720 -3.25 -14.67 -21.13
C GLN A 720 -2.87 -13.61 -22.19
N LEU A 721 -3.78 -12.70 -22.54
CA LEU A 721 -3.60 -11.83 -23.71
C LEU A 721 -2.59 -10.71 -23.48
N LEU A 722 -2.62 -10.07 -22.31
CA LEU A 722 -1.63 -9.08 -21.92
C LEU A 722 -0.24 -9.73 -21.83
N LYS A 723 -0.13 -10.92 -21.22
CA LYS A 723 1.11 -11.69 -21.14
C LYS A 723 1.72 -12.03 -22.50
N CYS A 724 0.90 -12.29 -23.52
CA CYS A 724 1.39 -12.48 -24.90
C CYS A 724 2.01 -11.20 -25.50
N VAL A 725 1.48 -10.02 -25.18
CA VAL A 725 1.99 -8.73 -25.69
C VAL A 725 3.27 -8.32 -24.98
N THR A 726 3.42 -8.68 -23.71
CA THR A 726 4.56 -8.29 -22.88
C THR A 726 5.77 -9.23 -23.04
N SER A 727 5.55 -10.47 -23.51
CA SER A 727 6.59 -11.48 -23.77
C SER A 727 7.15 -11.51 -25.19
N SER A 728 6.54 -10.76 -26.13
CA SER A 728 7.00 -10.56 -27.52
C SER A 728 7.63 -9.18 -27.71
#